data_AF-A0A0B2PK86-F1
#
_entry.id   AF-A0A0B2PK86-F1
#
_cell.length_a   1.000
_cell.length_b   1.000
_cell.length_c   1.000
_cell.angle_alpha   90.00
_cell.angle_beta   90.00
_cell.angle_gamma   90.00
#
_symmetry.space_group_name_H-M   'P 1'
#
loop_
_entity.id
_entity.type
_entity.pdbx_description
1 polymer ?
#
loop_
_entity_poly.entity_id
_entity_poly.type
_entity_poly.pdbx_seq_one_letter_code
_entity_poly.pdbx_strand_id
1 'polypeptide(L)'
;MNWIDRDGKFLVSKEGQFAFAFVATANDSTKFLLAIVHVATERVIWTANRAVPVANSDNFVFDEKGNAFLEKDGTLVWSTNTSNKGVSSMELLDTGNLVLLGSDNSTVIWQSFNHPTDTLLPTQEFTEGMKLISDPSTNNLTHFLEIKSGNVVLTAGFRTLQPYWTMQKDNRKVINKDGDAVASANISGNSWRFYGKSKSLLWQFIFSTDQGTNATWIAVLGSDGFITFSNLNGGESNAASQRIPQDSCATPEPCDAYTICTGNQRCSCPSVIPSCKPGFDSPCGGDSEKSIQLVKADDGLDYFALQFLQPFSITDLAGCQSSCRGNCSCLALFFHISSGDCFLLNSVGSFQKPDSDSGYVSYIKVSTVGGAGTGSGGSGGGNKHTIVVVVIVIITLLVICGLVFGGVRYHRRKQRLPESPRDGSEEDNFLENLTGMPIRYSYKDLETATNNFSVKLGQGGFGSVYKGALPDGTQLAVKKLEGIGQGKKEFRAEVSIIGSIHHLHLVRLRGFCADGTHRLLAYEYLSNGSLDKWIFKKNKGEFLLDWDTRFNIALGTAKGLAYLHEDCDSKIVHCDIKPENVLLDDHFMAKVSDFGLAKLMNREQSHVFTTLRGTRGYLAPEWITNYAISEKSDVYSYGMVLLEIIGGRKNYDPRESSEKSHFPTYAFKMMEEGKLRDIFDSELEIDENDDRFQCAIKVALWCIQEDMSMRPSMTRVVQMLEGICIVPKPPTSSSLGSRLYATMFKSSSEEGATSSAPSDCNSDAYLSAVRNCTLLYHDMFWPSIQAISLSVSWADMNIAVAGAEAVEVCGGPPIQVSPGRLDTLVHDPEGRLPEESLNASGLKKCFQSKGFLTQELVALSGAHTIGSKGFGSSISFENSYYKVLLEKPWTSSGGMSSMIGLPSDHALVEDDECLRWIKKYADSENLFFEDFKNAYVKLVNSGVGGIAYKFRS
;
A
#
# COMPACT_ATOMS: atom_id res chain seq x y z
N MET A 1 -46.73 23.96 18.21
CA MET A 1 -46.04 25.14 17.63
C MET A 1 -46.81 25.57 16.40
N ASN A 2 -47.18 26.84 16.27
CA ASN A 2 -47.73 27.37 15.00
C ASN A 2 -46.55 27.49 14.03
N TRP A 3 -46.48 26.60 13.05
CA TRP A 3 -45.43 26.59 12.04
C TRP A 3 -45.63 27.75 11.06
N ILE A 4 -44.55 28.46 10.73
CA ILE A 4 -44.51 29.37 9.58
C ILE A 4 -44.15 28.50 8.38
N ASP A 5 -45.12 28.24 7.51
CA ASP A 5 -44.89 27.56 6.24
C ASP A 5 -43.98 28.44 5.36
N ARG A 6 -42.79 27.93 5.04
CA ARG A 6 -41.84 28.50 4.08
C ARG A 6 -41.66 27.52 2.93
N ASP A 7 -42.71 27.37 2.12
CA ASP A 7 -42.74 26.43 0.98
C ASP A 7 -42.46 24.98 1.43
N GLY A 8 -43.15 24.52 2.47
CA GLY A 8 -43.03 23.16 3.01
C GLY A 8 -41.82 22.93 3.92
N LYS A 9 -40.93 23.92 4.09
CA LYS A 9 -39.77 23.86 5.01
C LYS A 9 -40.20 24.23 6.42
N PHE A 10 -39.96 23.33 7.36
CA PHE A 10 -40.28 23.53 8.76
C PHE A 10 -38.99 23.46 9.61
N LEU A 11 -38.25 22.36 9.61
CA LEU A 11 -36.95 22.22 10.27
C LEU A 11 -35.77 23.03 9.69
N VAL A 12 -35.46 24.28 10.02
CA VAL A 12 -34.26 24.96 9.44
C VAL A 12 -33.04 24.89 10.37
N SER A 13 -31.88 24.57 9.79
CA SER A 13 -30.57 24.59 10.46
C SER A 13 -30.13 26.00 10.88
N LYS A 14 -29.19 26.11 11.82
CA LYS A 14 -28.83 27.39 12.48
C LYS A 14 -28.30 28.44 11.50
N GLU A 15 -27.46 28.05 10.54
CA GLU A 15 -26.95 28.90 9.47
C GLU A 15 -27.84 28.90 8.22
N GLY A 16 -28.92 28.11 8.23
CA GLY A 16 -29.92 28.06 7.17
C GLY A 16 -29.47 27.32 5.90
N GLN A 17 -28.39 26.53 5.97
CA GLN A 17 -27.86 25.77 4.83
C GLN A 17 -28.76 24.57 4.46
N PHE A 18 -29.31 23.91 5.48
CA PHE A 18 -30.20 22.77 5.33
C PHE A 18 -31.57 23.04 5.95
N ALA A 19 -32.60 22.45 5.36
CA ALA A 19 -33.96 22.45 5.89
C ALA A 19 -34.59 21.06 5.83
N PHE A 20 -35.38 20.71 6.85
CA PHE A 20 -36.26 19.55 6.87
C PHE A 20 -37.65 20.00 6.40
N ALA A 21 -38.14 19.35 5.35
CA ALA A 21 -39.24 19.85 4.55
C ALA A 21 -40.08 18.74 3.92
N PHE A 22 -41.30 19.10 3.52
CA PHE A 22 -42.08 18.34 2.55
C PHE A 22 -41.76 18.82 1.14
N VAL A 23 -41.23 17.93 0.31
CA VAL A 23 -40.80 18.22 -1.07
C VAL A 23 -41.73 17.53 -2.04
N ALA A 24 -42.30 18.26 -2.99
CA ALA A 24 -43.17 17.68 -4.01
C ALA A 24 -42.42 16.65 -4.88
N THR A 25 -43.08 15.54 -5.22
CA THR A 25 -42.48 14.55 -6.13
C THR A 25 -42.45 15.07 -7.56
N ALA A 26 -41.40 14.73 -8.31
CA ALA A 26 -41.21 15.23 -9.69
C ALA A 26 -42.39 14.91 -10.63
N ASN A 27 -43.09 13.81 -10.40
CA ASN A 27 -44.18 13.33 -11.26
C ASN A 27 -45.58 13.79 -10.80
N ASP A 28 -45.71 14.28 -9.56
CA ASP A 28 -47.01 14.57 -8.95
C ASP A 28 -46.86 15.63 -7.85
N SER A 29 -47.32 16.85 -8.13
CA SER A 29 -47.28 17.98 -7.20
C SER A 29 -48.23 17.85 -6.01
N THR A 30 -49.10 16.84 -6.00
CA THR A 30 -50.00 16.53 -4.87
C THR A 30 -49.40 15.54 -3.88
N LYS A 31 -48.24 14.97 -4.23
CA LYS A 31 -47.51 14.02 -3.41
C LYS A 31 -46.18 14.61 -2.94
N PHE A 32 -45.86 14.36 -1.69
CA PHE A 32 -44.72 14.94 -0.99
C PHE A 32 -43.85 13.86 -0.37
N LEU A 33 -42.55 14.14 -0.34
CA LEU A 33 -41.54 13.38 0.40
C LEU A 33 -41.11 14.20 1.61
N LEU A 34 -41.04 13.55 2.77
CA LEU A 34 -40.41 14.14 3.93
C LEU A 34 -38.89 14.00 3.80
N ALA A 35 -38.19 15.13 3.70
CA ALA A 35 -36.80 15.17 3.26
C ALA A 35 -35.97 16.26 3.93
N ILE A 36 -34.66 16.04 4.01
CA ILE A 36 -33.67 17.09 4.29
C ILE A 36 -33.19 17.61 2.93
N VAL A 37 -33.31 18.92 2.72
CA VAL A 37 -32.89 19.61 1.50
C VAL A 37 -31.77 20.59 1.80
N HIS A 38 -30.84 20.71 0.86
CA HIS A 38 -29.92 21.83 0.82
C HIS A 38 -30.65 23.05 0.26
N VAL A 39 -30.74 24.12 1.04
CA VAL A 39 -31.66 25.25 0.79
C VAL A 39 -31.28 26.00 -0.48
N ALA A 40 -29.99 26.21 -0.74
CA ALA A 40 -29.54 27.02 -1.86
C ALA A 40 -29.69 26.34 -3.23
N THR A 41 -29.60 25.00 -3.28
CA THR A 41 -29.68 24.23 -4.53
C THR A 41 -30.99 23.44 -4.67
N GLU A 42 -31.87 23.52 -3.66
CA GLU A 42 -33.10 22.72 -3.53
C GLU A 42 -32.89 21.20 -3.63
N ARG A 43 -31.64 20.74 -3.45
CA ARG A 43 -31.26 19.35 -3.63
C ARG A 43 -31.73 18.54 -2.42
N VAL A 44 -32.43 17.44 -2.67
CA VAL A 44 -32.77 16.44 -1.65
C VAL A 44 -31.49 15.68 -1.26
N ILE A 45 -31.19 15.65 0.03
CA ILE A 45 -29.99 15.00 0.60
C ILE A 45 -30.35 13.74 1.37
N TRP A 46 -31.52 13.74 2.01
CA TRP A 46 -32.02 12.61 2.78
C TRP A 46 -33.54 12.58 2.71
N THR A 47 -34.13 11.39 2.75
CA THR A 47 -35.58 11.18 2.71
C THR A 47 -35.99 10.14 3.75
N ALA A 48 -37.09 10.39 4.47
CA ALA A 48 -37.64 9.45 5.43
C ALA A 48 -38.14 8.17 4.74
N ASN A 49 -38.94 8.31 3.68
CA ASN A 49 -39.46 7.20 2.91
C ASN A 49 -39.73 7.62 1.45
N ARG A 50 -38.95 7.08 0.51
CA ARG A 50 -39.14 7.32 -0.94
C ARG A 50 -40.24 6.46 -1.56
N ALA A 51 -40.47 5.27 -1.00
CA ALA A 51 -41.37 4.28 -1.56
C ALA A 51 -42.85 4.67 -1.41
N VAL A 52 -43.18 5.41 -0.34
CA VAL A 52 -44.56 5.82 -0.04
C VAL A 52 -44.64 7.33 0.17
N PRO A 53 -44.81 8.12 -0.91
CA PRO A 53 -45.10 9.54 -0.81
C PRO A 53 -46.44 9.81 -0.10
N VAL A 54 -46.49 10.93 0.62
CA VAL A 54 -47.65 11.39 1.40
C VAL A 54 -48.41 12.51 0.68
N ALA A 55 -49.67 12.74 1.05
CA ALA A 55 -50.51 13.81 0.54
C ALA A 55 -50.49 15.04 1.47
N ASN A 56 -51.14 16.13 1.06
CA ASN A 56 -51.26 17.35 1.87
C ASN A 56 -52.12 17.19 3.15
N SER A 57 -52.88 16.11 3.27
CA SER A 57 -53.69 15.78 4.46
C SER A 57 -52.95 14.92 5.49
N ASP A 58 -51.77 14.42 5.15
CA ASP A 58 -50.97 13.51 5.96
C ASP A 58 -50.09 14.26 6.96
N ASN A 59 -49.69 13.59 8.04
CA ASN A 59 -49.03 14.23 9.17
C ASN A 59 -47.63 13.67 9.43
N PHE A 60 -46.69 14.58 9.66
CA PHE A 60 -45.46 14.29 10.38
C PHE A 60 -45.62 14.73 11.84
N VAL A 61 -45.29 13.84 12.77
CA VAL A 61 -45.51 14.05 14.20
C VAL A 61 -44.21 13.78 14.95
N PHE A 62 -43.85 14.71 15.82
CA PHE A 62 -42.88 14.48 16.90
C PHE A 62 -43.64 14.49 18.22
N ASP A 63 -43.83 13.31 18.80
CA ASP A 63 -44.74 13.12 19.93
C ASP A 63 -44.09 13.38 21.31
N GLU A 64 -44.92 13.46 22.35
CA GLU A 64 -44.46 13.65 23.74
C GLU A 64 -43.65 12.46 24.29
N LYS A 65 -43.69 11.30 23.63
CA LYS A 65 -42.87 10.14 23.97
C LYS A 65 -41.48 10.20 23.32
N GLY A 66 -41.21 11.26 22.56
CA GLY A 66 -39.93 11.52 21.92
C GLY A 66 -39.77 10.80 20.58
N ASN A 67 -40.84 10.33 19.95
CA ASN A 67 -40.81 9.64 18.66
C ASN A 67 -41.16 10.58 17.51
N ALA A 68 -40.32 10.62 16.49
CA ALA A 68 -40.63 11.26 15.21
C ALA A 68 -41.13 10.20 14.21
N PHE A 69 -42.28 10.46 13.58
CA PHE A 69 -42.90 9.55 12.62
C PHE A 69 -43.75 10.26 11.56
N LEU A 70 -43.95 9.56 10.44
CA LEU A 70 -44.76 9.98 9.30
C LEU A 70 -45.93 9.01 9.13
N GLU A 71 -47.14 9.55 9.04
CA GLU A 71 -48.37 8.81 8.82
C GLU A 71 -49.01 9.17 7.49
N LYS A 72 -49.57 8.16 6.83
CA LYS A 72 -50.40 8.30 5.63
C LYS A 72 -51.77 7.69 5.89
N ASP A 73 -52.82 8.49 5.79
CA ASP A 73 -54.20 8.04 6.06
C ASP A 73 -54.34 7.29 7.42
N GLY A 74 -53.61 7.75 8.44
CA GLY A 74 -53.57 7.11 9.78
C GLY A 74 -52.73 5.83 9.87
N THR A 75 -52.01 5.44 8.81
CA THR A 75 -51.08 4.31 8.80
C THR A 75 -49.64 4.82 8.91
N LEU A 76 -48.87 4.24 9.82
CA LEU A 76 -47.45 4.55 9.98
C LEU A 76 -46.65 4.14 8.74
N VAL A 77 -46.03 5.11 8.05
CA VAL A 77 -45.19 4.84 6.86
C VAL A 77 -43.69 5.01 7.13
N TRP A 78 -43.31 5.73 8.19
CA TRP A 78 -41.93 5.84 8.65
C TRP A 78 -41.86 6.24 10.12
N SER A 79 -40.85 5.78 10.86
CA SER A 79 -40.60 6.23 12.23
C SER A 79 -39.13 6.09 12.62
N THR A 80 -38.67 6.97 13.50
CA THR A 80 -37.37 6.87 14.17
C THR A 80 -37.31 5.73 15.21
N ASN A 81 -38.46 5.18 15.63
CA ASN A 81 -38.57 4.14 16.66
C ASN A 81 -37.85 4.53 17.97
N THR A 82 -38.06 5.77 18.41
CA THR A 82 -37.41 6.37 19.59
C THR A 82 -38.35 6.57 20.78
N SER A 83 -39.60 6.10 20.68
CA SER A 83 -40.59 6.18 21.78
C SER A 83 -40.01 5.70 23.11
N ASN A 84 -40.13 6.53 24.14
CA ASN A 84 -39.68 6.28 25.51
C ASN A 84 -38.16 6.06 25.68
N LYS A 85 -37.33 6.46 24.70
CA LYS A 85 -35.86 6.41 24.82
C LYS A 85 -35.24 7.66 25.44
N GLY A 86 -36.06 8.57 25.97
CA GLY A 86 -35.60 9.79 26.65
C GLY A 86 -35.29 10.96 25.72
N VAL A 87 -35.80 10.95 24.48
CA VAL A 87 -35.67 12.06 23.54
C VAL A 87 -36.47 13.27 24.05
N SER A 88 -35.83 14.43 24.08
CA SER A 88 -36.41 15.70 24.53
C SER A 88 -36.59 16.71 23.39
N SER A 89 -35.75 16.65 22.37
CA SER A 89 -35.70 17.63 21.30
C SER A 89 -35.22 17.03 19.99
N MET A 90 -35.53 17.72 18.89
CA MET A 90 -35.13 17.38 17.53
C MET A 90 -34.48 18.62 16.92
N GLU A 91 -33.28 18.45 16.36
CA GLU A 91 -32.46 19.54 15.83
C GLU A 91 -31.86 19.15 14.47
N LEU A 92 -31.85 20.09 13.52
CA LEU A 92 -31.15 19.94 12.25
C LEU A 92 -29.84 20.75 12.30
N LEU A 93 -28.71 20.05 12.22
CA LEU A 93 -27.38 20.66 12.26
C LEU A 93 -26.99 21.23 10.89
N ASP A 94 -26.07 22.20 10.87
CA ASP A 94 -25.53 22.78 9.63
C ASP A 94 -24.68 21.81 8.81
N THR A 95 -24.37 20.63 9.36
CA THR A 95 -23.79 19.51 8.61
C THR A 95 -24.82 18.77 7.75
N GLY A 96 -26.11 19.06 7.89
CA GLY A 96 -27.22 18.34 7.28
C GLY A 96 -27.69 17.11 8.10
N ASN A 97 -27.11 16.88 9.28
CA ASN A 97 -27.50 15.79 10.18
C ASN A 97 -28.73 16.20 11.01
N LEU A 98 -29.82 15.43 10.92
CA LEU A 98 -31.01 15.58 11.77
C LEU A 98 -30.84 14.68 12.99
N VAL A 99 -30.80 15.26 14.18
CA VAL A 99 -30.54 14.55 15.44
C VAL A 99 -31.73 14.66 16.39
N LEU A 100 -32.00 13.58 17.10
CA LEU A 100 -32.94 13.52 18.24
C LEU A 100 -32.09 13.42 19.52
N LEU A 101 -32.19 14.42 20.37
CA LEU A 101 -31.33 14.59 21.55
C LEU A 101 -32.04 14.18 22.85
N GLY A 102 -31.26 13.68 23.80
CA GLY A 102 -31.70 13.37 25.15
C GLY A 102 -32.05 14.61 25.99
N SER A 103 -32.46 14.41 27.23
CA SER A 103 -32.81 15.50 28.17
C SER A 103 -31.63 16.40 28.56
N ASP A 104 -30.40 15.95 28.32
CA ASP A 104 -29.15 16.68 28.53
C ASP A 104 -28.79 17.60 27.35
N ASN A 105 -29.56 17.57 26.25
CA ASN A 105 -29.28 18.25 24.97
C ASN A 105 -27.88 17.93 24.39
N SER A 106 -27.25 16.82 24.80
CA SER A 106 -25.94 16.39 24.28
C SER A 106 -25.92 14.95 23.81
N THR A 107 -26.72 14.07 24.40
CA THR A 107 -26.76 12.67 24.00
C THR A 107 -27.60 12.51 22.73
N VAL A 108 -26.97 12.09 21.64
CA VAL A 108 -27.66 11.77 20.38
C VAL A 108 -28.29 10.37 20.49
N ILE A 109 -29.61 10.30 20.52
CA ILE A 109 -30.37 9.04 20.60
C ILE A 109 -30.66 8.47 19.21
N TRP A 110 -30.90 9.35 18.23
CA TRP A 110 -31.09 8.98 16.83
C TRP A 110 -30.52 10.08 15.93
N GLN A 111 -30.00 9.69 14.77
CA GLN A 111 -29.48 10.63 13.78
C GLN A 111 -29.70 10.15 12.34
N SER A 112 -29.96 11.07 11.40
CA SER A 112 -30.18 10.74 9.99
C SER A 112 -28.93 10.17 9.31
N PHE A 113 -27.74 10.55 9.77
CA PHE A 113 -26.47 10.05 9.22
C PHE A 113 -26.30 8.53 9.34
N ASN A 114 -26.96 7.89 10.30
CA ASN A 114 -26.96 6.43 10.46
C ASN A 114 -27.89 5.71 9.46
N HIS A 115 -28.70 6.46 8.72
CA HIS A 115 -29.71 5.95 7.79
C HIS A 115 -29.55 6.66 6.43
N PRO A 116 -28.41 6.54 5.74
CA PRO A 116 -28.19 7.21 4.47
C PRO A 116 -29.20 6.79 3.39
N THR A 117 -29.43 7.67 2.41
CA THR A 117 -30.29 7.37 1.26
C THR A 117 -29.46 7.18 0.00
N ASP A 118 -29.45 8.10 -0.95
CA ASP A 118 -28.57 8.06 -2.14
C ASP A 118 -27.33 8.95 -1.98
N THR A 119 -27.29 9.81 -0.97
CA THR A 119 -26.29 10.87 -0.81
C THR A 119 -25.49 10.71 0.49
N LEU A 120 -24.18 10.90 0.40
CA LEU A 120 -23.26 11.06 1.53
C LEU A 120 -22.79 12.50 1.65
N LEU A 121 -22.88 13.05 2.85
CA LEU A 121 -22.41 14.39 3.19
C LEU A 121 -20.96 14.38 3.75
N PRO A 122 -20.26 15.53 3.77
CA PRO A 122 -18.99 15.66 4.47
C PRO A 122 -19.12 15.24 5.93
N THR A 123 -18.06 14.63 6.49
CA THR A 123 -18.00 14.15 7.89
C THR A 123 -19.00 13.06 8.27
N GLN A 124 -19.97 12.71 7.41
CA GLN A 124 -20.82 11.55 7.60
C GLN A 124 -19.98 10.28 7.54
N GLU A 125 -20.04 9.50 8.61
CA GLU A 125 -19.34 8.23 8.69
C GLU A 125 -20.20 7.11 8.10
N PHE A 126 -19.78 6.56 6.97
CA PHE A 126 -20.39 5.42 6.32
C PHE A 126 -19.75 4.13 6.83
N THR A 127 -20.46 3.33 7.63
CA THR A 127 -19.93 2.13 8.28
C THR A 127 -20.54 0.84 7.75
N GLU A 128 -19.93 -0.30 8.06
CA GLU A 128 -20.52 -1.62 7.81
C GLU A 128 -21.93 -1.71 8.41
N GLY A 129 -22.87 -2.28 7.64
CA GLY A 129 -24.31 -2.32 7.95
C GLY A 129 -25.13 -1.17 7.36
N MET A 130 -24.50 -0.06 6.96
CA MET A 130 -25.18 0.99 6.20
C MET A 130 -25.24 0.65 4.70
N LYS A 131 -26.24 1.18 4.02
CA LYS A 131 -26.44 1.00 2.58
C LYS A 131 -26.92 2.31 1.94
N LEU A 132 -26.22 2.73 0.90
CA LEU A 132 -26.71 3.75 -0.02
C LEU A 132 -27.57 3.09 -1.09
N ILE A 133 -28.70 3.69 -1.43
CA ILE A 133 -29.71 3.16 -2.35
C ILE A 133 -30.02 4.23 -3.39
N SER A 134 -29.79 3.93 -4.67
CA SER A 134 -30.14 4.85 -5.77
C SER A 134 -31.66 4.97 -5.93
N ASP A 135 -32.11 6.02 -6.60
CA ASP A 135 -33.43 5.97 -7.22
C ASP A 135 -33.49 4.87 -8.28
N PRO A 136 -34.66 4.24 -8.51
CA PRO A 136 -34.80 3.24 -9.57
C PRO A 136 -34.47 3.84 -10.95
N SER A 137 -33.75 3.07 -11.77
CA SER A 137 -33.51 3.40 -13.19
C SER A 137 -34.83 3.41 -13.97
N THR A 138 -34.78 3.82 -15.24
CA THR A 138 -35.93 3.72 -16.17
C THR A 138 -36.46 2.28 -16.31
N ASN A 139 -35.61 1.28 -16.06
CA ASN A 139 -35.96 -0.14 -16.07
C ASN A 139 -36.29 -0.68 -14.67
N ASN A 140 -36.50 0.22 -13.69
CA ASN A 140 -36.78 -0.09 -12.30
C ASN A 140 -35.65 -0.88 -11.59
N LEU A 141 -34.41 -0.73 -12.06
CA LEU A 141 -33.22 -1.29 -11.42
C LEU A 141 -32.71 -0.36 -10.33
N THR A 142 -32.50 -0.88 -9.13
CA THR A 142 -31.94 -0.12 -8.02
C THR A 142 -30.48 -0.51 -7.79
N HIS A 143 -29.61 0.47 -7.53
CA HIS A 143 -28.20 0.25 -7.23
C HIS A 143 -27.95 0.43 -5.74
N PHE A 144 -26.99 -0.33 -5.22
CA PHE A 144 -26.64 -0.33 -3.82
C PHE A 144 -25.14 -0.16 -3.63
N LEU A 145 -24.75 0.70 -2.69
CA LEU A 145 -23.39 0.80 -2.18
C LEU A 145 -23.39 0.35 -0.71
N GLU A 146 -22.49 -0.56 -0.35
CA GLU A 146 -22.36 -1.09 1.00
C GLU A 146 -20.92 -1.50 1.31
N ILE A 147 -20.56 -1.47 2.60
CA ILE A 147 -19.33 -2.10 3.08
C ILE A 147 -19.68 -3.54 3.45
N LYS A 148 -19.08 -4.51 2.77
CA LYS A 148 -19.27 -5.95 2.98
C LYS A 148 -17.94 -6.64 3.16
N SER A 149 -17.77 -7.31 4.30
CA SER A 149 -16.58 -8.14 4.58
C SER A 149 -15.27 -7.36 4.41
N GLY A 150 -15.26 -6.10 4.86
CA GLY A 150 -14.07 -5.25 4.77
C GLY A 150 -13.81 -4.59 3.42
N ASN A 151 -14.75 -4.66 2.47
CA ASN A 151 -14.62 -4.05 1.15
C ASN A 151 -15.85 -3.20 0.82
N VAL A 152 -15.65 -2.11 0.08
CA VAL A 152 -16.74 -1.24 -0.37
C VAL A 152 -17.17 -1.71 -1.76
N VAL A 153 -18.45 -2.08 -1.90
CA VAL A 153 -18.98 -2.77 -3.07
C VAL A 153 -20.20 -2.06 -3.62
N LEU A 154 -20.21 -1.87 -4.94
CA LEU A 154 -21.38 -1.45 -5.71
C LEU A 154 -22.07 -2.66 -6.33
N THR A 155 -23.38 -2.76 -6.11
CA THR A 155 -24.20 -3.93 -6.48
C THR A 155 -25.47 -3.50 -7.20
N ALA A 156 -25.78 -4.21 -8.28
CA ALA A 156 -27.01 -4.05 -9.06
C ALA A 156 -28.13 -4.91 -8.49
N GLY A 157 -29.32 -4.33 -8.32
CA GLY A 157 -30.52 -4.95 -7.75
C GLY A 157 -31.28 -5.89 -8.69
N PHE A 158 -30.57 -6.70 -9.48
CA PHE A 158 -31.21 -7.77 -10.24
C PHE A 158 -31.79 -8.84 -9.30
N ARG A 159 -32.56 -9.77 -9.87
CA ARG A 159 -33.09 -10.93 -9.13
C ARG A 159 -32.02 -11.70 -8.36
N THR A 160 -30.83 -11.82 -8.95
CA THR A 160 -29.61 -12.19 -8.24
C THR A 160 -28.70 -10.97 -8.24
N LEU A 161 -28.34 -10.51 -7.05
CA LEU A 161 -27.49 -9.34 -6.87
C LEU A 161 -26.17 -9.52 -7.62
N GLN A 162 -25.83 -8.57 -8.49
CA GLN A 162 -24.59 -8.61 -9.28
C GLN A 162 -23.69 -7.44 -8.89
N PRO A 163 -22.53 -7.69 -8.25
CA PRO A 163 -21.53 -6.65 -8.03
C PRO A 163 -20.92 -6.19 -9.35
N TYR A 164 -20.70 -4.89 -9.50
CA TYR A 164 -20.13 -4.28 -10.71
C TYR A 164 -18.95 -3.35 -10.43
N TRP A 165 -18.65 -3.06 -9.17
CA TRP A 165 -17.43 -2.37 -8.78
C TRP A 165 -17.07 -2.65 -7.32
N THR A 166 -15.77 -2.67 -7.02
CA THR A 166 -15.27 -2.73 -5.64
C THR A 166 -14.07 -1.80 -5.45
N MET A 167 -13.95 -1.21 -4.27
CA MET A 167 -12.80 -0.38 -3.92
C MET A 167 -11.48 -1.15 -3.95
N GLN A 168 -11.50 -2.45 -3.63
CA GLN A 168 -10.29 -3.28 -3.70
C GLN A 168 -9.70 -3.38 -5.11
N LYS A 169 -10.54 -3.39 -6.16
CA LYS A 169 -10.10 -3.50 -7.56
C LYS A 169 -9.91 -2.15 -8.28
N ASP A 170 -10.20 -1.03 -7.62
CA ASP A 170 -9.98 0.30 -8.23
C ASP A 170 -8.51 0.72 -8.09
N ASN A 171 -7.85 0.91 -9.23
CA ASN A 171 -6.43 1.29 -9.31
C ASN A 171 -6.17 2.77 -9.04
N ARG A 172 -7.21 3.61 -8.95
CA ARG A 172 -7.09 5.05 -8.70
C ARG A 172 -7.04 5.40 -7.21
N LYS A 173 -7.23 4.44 -6.32
CA LYS A 173 -7.08 4.66 -4.88
C LYS A 173 -5.61 4.89 -4.55
N VAL A 174 -5.36 5.83 -3.65
CA VAL A 174 -4.07 5.97 -3.00
C VAL A 174 -4.07 5.05 -1.78
N ILE A 175 -3.07 4.17 -1.70
CA ILE A 175 -2.92 3.19 -0.61
C ILE A 175 -2.02 3.81 0.45
N ASN A 176 -2.57 4.02 1.65
CA ASN A 176 -1.82 4.49 2.81
C ASN A 176 -1.35 3.30 3.67
N LYS A 177 -2.25 2.33 3.89
CA LYS A 177 -1.99 1.10 4.62
C LYS A 177 -2.62 -0.07 3.87
N ASP A 178 -1.86 -1.16 3.71
CA ASP A 178 -2.32 -2.36 3.03
C ASP A 178 -2.72 -3.47 4.02
N GLY A 179 -3.60 -4.37 3.61
CA GLY A 179 -3.94 -5.60 4.34
C GLY A 179 -5.05 -5.51 5.39
N ASP A 180 -5.58 -4.33 5.72
CA ASP A 180 -6.67 -4.17 6.67
C ASP A 180 -8.05 -4.10 6.00
N ALA A 181 -9.08 -4.64 6.66
CA ALA A 181 -10.48 -4.54 6.25
C ALA A 181 -11.04 -3.13 6.50
N VAL A 182 -11.72 -2.56 5.49
CA VAL A 182 -12.45 -1.29 5.62
C VAL A 182 -13.61 -1.45 6.59
N ALA A 183 -13.62 -0.63 7.64
CA ALA A 183 -14.70 -0.59 8.62
C ALA A 183 -15.60 0.65 8.44
N SER A 184 -15.02 1.76 7.96
CA SER A 184 -15.73 3.02 7.78
C SER A 184 -15.17 3.85 6.64
N ALA A 185 -15.95 4.78 6.11
CA ALA A 185 -15.54 5.74 5.10
C ALA A 185 -16.19 7.11 5.33
N ASN A 186 -15.51 8.21 5.00
CA ASN A 186 -16.10 9.55 5.03
C ASN A 186 -15.51 10.46 3.96
N ILE A 187 -16.27 11.49 3.58
CA ILE A 187 -15.80 12.53 2.67
C ILE A 187 -15.11 13.63 3.49
N SER A 188 -13.87 13.96 3.10
CA SER A 188 -13.06 14.99 3.72
C SER A 188 -12.32 15.79 2.65
N GLY A 189 -12.70 17.06 2.50
CA GLY A 189 -12.24 17.92 1.41
C GLY A 189 -12.60 17.35 0.03
N ASN A 190 -11.62 17.24 -0.85
CA ASN A 190 -11.73 16.68 -2.20
C ASN A 190 -11.48 15.16 -2.26
N SER A 191 -11.52 14.47 -1.12
CA SER A 191 -11.16 13.06 -1.00
C SER A 191 -12.22 12.24 -0.26
N TRP A 192 -12.49 11.04 -0.77
CA TRP A 192 -13.25 10.02 -0.06
C TRP A 192 -12.27 9.08 0.63
N ARG A 193 -12.29 9.04 1.96
CA ARG A 193 -11.30 8.36 2.81
C ARG A 193 -11.91 7.12 3.45
N PHE A 194 -11.12 6.06 3.55
CA PHE A 194 -11.52 4.74 4.05
C PHE A 194 -10.64 4.34 5.23
N TYR A 195 -11.24 3.89 6.31
CA TYR A 195 -10.57 3.61 7.57
C TYR A 195 -10.81 2.18 8.03
N GLY A 196 -9.81 1.60 8.70
CA GLY A 196 -9.90 0.32 9.38
C GLY A 196 -10.62 0.43 10.72
N LYS A 197 -10.79 -0.71 11.41
CA LYS A 197 -11.46 -0.77 12.72
C LYS A 197 -10.82 0.13 13.78
N SER A 198 -9.50 0.34 13.71
CA SER A 198 -8.74 1.23 14.60
C SER A 198 -8.78 2.71 14.19
N LYS A 199 -9.65 3.09 13.25
CA LYS A 199 -9.71 4.44 12.64
C LYS A 199 -8.42 4.87 11.94
N SER A 200 -7.54 3.91 11.61
CA SER A 200 -6.37 4.17 10.77
C SER A 200 -6.81 4.34 9.30
N LEU A 201 -6.28 5.36 8.62
CA LEU A 201 -6.56 5.60 7.20
C LEU A 201 -5.91 4.50 6.36
N LEU A 202 -6.73 3.73 5.66
CA LEU A 202 -6.29 2.64 4.79
C LEU A 202 -6.08 3.15 3.37
N TRP A 203 -7.13 3.72 2.79
CA TRP A 203 -7.17 4.16 1.40
C TRP A 203 -7.82 5.53 1.28
N GLN A 204 -7.48 6.26 0.23
CA GLN A 204 -8.17 7.49 -0.14
C GLN A 204 -8.40 7.55 -1.66
N PHE A 205 -9.54 8.10 -2.06
CA PHE A 205 -9.92 8.32 -3.44
C PHE A 205 -10.08 9.83 -3.67
N ILE A 206 -9.19 10.42 -4.46
CA ILE A 206 -9.19 11.87 -4.73
C ILE A 206 -10.03 12.12 -5.98
N PHE A 207 -11.20 12.73 -5.80
CA PHE A 207 -12.16 12.91 -6.90
C PHE A 207 -12.07 14.29 -7.58
N SER A 208 -11.48 15.30 -6.94
CA SER A 208 -11.34 16.66 -7.50
C SER A 208 -9.95 17.25 -7.26
N THR A 209 -9.48 18.10 -8.17
CA THR A 209 -8.25 18.90 -8.01
C THR A 209 -8.48 20.23 -7.29
N ASP A 210 -9.74 20.64 -7.15
CA ASP A 210 -10.12 21.87 -6.45
C ASP A 210 -9.95 21.69 -4.93
N GLN A 211 -8.99 22.44 -4.37
CA GLN A 211 -8.68 22.48 -2.94
C GLN A 211 -9.32 23.67 -2.20
N GLY A 212 -10.33 24.31 -2.79
CA GLY A 212 -11.06 25.41 -2.15
C GLY A 212 -11.49 25.03 -0.72
N THR A 213 -11.00 25.78 0.27
CA THR A 213 -11.22 25.52 1.70
C THR A 213 -12.68 25.61 2.15
N ASN A 214 -13.56 26.12 1.27
CA ASN A 214 -14.98 26.34 1.52
C ASN A 214 -15.88 25.44 0.65
N ALA A 215 -15.40 24.33 0.11
CA ALA A 215 -16.19 23.44 -0.74
C ALA A 215 -16.90 22.33 0.05
N THR A 216 -18.23 22.25 -0.06
CA THR A 216 -19.05 21.19 0.56
C THR A 216 -19.30 20.08 -0.47
N TRP A 217 -18.37 19.12 -0.52
CA TRP A 217 -18.44 17.99 -1.46
C TRP A 217 -19.38 16.90 -0.97
N ILE A 218 -20.30 16.45 -1.84
CA ILE A 218 -21.17 15.30 -1.60
C ILE A 218 -20.87 14.19 -2.59
N ALA A 219 -21.11 12.94 -2.18
CA ALA A 219 -21.12 11.79 -3.08
C ALA A 219 -22.55 11.30 -3.26
N VAL A 220 -22.98 11.10 -4.50
CA VAL A 220 -24.35 10.73 -4.84
C VAL A 220 -24.33 9.48 -5.70
N LEU A 221 -25.06 8.44 -5.28
CA LEU A 221 -25.32 7.26 -6.07
C LEU A 221 -26.52 7.52 -7.00
N GLY A 222 -26.24 7.76 -8.28
CA GLY A 222 -27.24 8.04 -9.30
C GLY A 222 -28.08 6.82 -9.69
N SER A 223 -29.25 7.06 -10.29
CA SER A 223 -30.11 6.02 -10.86
C SER A 223 -29.46 5.25 -12.02
N ASP A 224 -28.41 5.82 -12.62
CA ASP A 224 -27.55 5.24 -13.64
C ASP A 224 -26.46 4.29 -13.09
N GLY A 225 -26.36 4.18 -11.76
CA GLY A 225 -25.40 3.32 -11.07
C GLY A 225 -24.01 3.93 -10.91
N PHE A 226 -23.83 5.22 -11.22
CA PHE A 226 -22.57 5.91 -10.95
C PHE A 226 -22.61 6.64 -9.60
N ILE A 227 -21.49 6.60 -8.87
CA ILE A 227 -21.22 7.57 -7.81
C ILE A 227 -20.56 8.79 -8.43
N THR A 228 -21.23 9.93 -8.27
CA THR A 228 -20.76 11.25 -8.72
C THR A 228 -20.44 12.13 -7.53
N PHE A 229 -19.46 13.02 -7.68
CA PHE A 229 -19.09 13.98 -6.66
C PHE A 229 -19.43 15.40 -7.12
N SER A 230 -20.14 16.16 -6.29
CA SER A 230 -20.54 17.53 -6.61
C SER A 230 -20.38 18.47 -5.42
N ASN A 231 -20.10 19.73 -5.68
CA ASN A 231 -19.96 20.76 -4.66
C ASN A 231 -21.29 21.52 -4.48
N LEU A 232 -21.85 21.50 -3.28
CA LEU A 232 -23.12 22.17 -2.97
C LEU A 232 -23.04 23.70 -3.00
N ASN A 233 -21.85 24.29 -2.89
CA ASN A 233 -21.68 25.74 -2.76
C ASN A 233 -21.61 26.49 -4.11
N GLY A 234 -21.61 25.77 -5.24
CA GLY A 234 -21.37 26.38 -6.56
C GLY A 234 -22.20 25.80 -7.70
N GLY A 235 -23.53 25.80 -7.57
CA GLY A 235 -24.46 25.45 -8.65
C GLY A 235 -24.26 24.06 -9.28
N GLU A 236 -25.07 23.71 -10.30
CA GLU A 236 -24.96 22.41 -11.00
C GLU A 236 -23.67 22.27 -11.84
N SER A 237 -22.91 23.35 -12.07
CA SER A 237 -21.75 23.36 -12.97
C SER A 237 -20.41 22.93 -12.36
N ASN A 238 -20.37 22.51 -11.09
CA ASN A 238 -19.14 22.16 -10.36
C ASN A 238 -19.07 20.67 -9.99
N ALA A 239 -19.52 19.79 -10.90
CA ALA A 239 -19.29 18.35 -10.76
C ALA A 239 -17.81 18.01 -10.91
N ALA A 240 -17.32 17.09 -10.08
CA ALA A 240 -15.97 16.57 -10.22
C ALA A 240 -15.82 15.81 -11.55
N SER A 241 -14.64 15.88 -12.16
CA SER A 241 -14.35 15.14 -13.41
C SER A 241 -14.28 13.63 -13.21
N GLN A 242 -14.11 13.16 -11.98
CA GLN A 242 -14.05 11.74 -11.64
C GLN A 242 -15.40 11.21 -11.16
N ARG A 243 -15.69 9.97 -11.54
CA ARG A 243 -16.84 9.17 -11.08
C ARG A 243 -16.45 7.72 -10.82
N ILE A 244 -17.34 6.98 -10.18
CA ILE A 244 -17.15 5.56 -9.88
C ILE A 244 -18.37 4.76 -10.39
N PRO A 245 -18.18 3.74 -11.24
CA PRO A 245 -16.95 3.39 -11.97
C PRO A 245 -16.49 4.50 -12.93
N GLN A 246 -15.23 4.48 -13.39
CA GLN A 246 -14.73 5.49 -14.34
C GLN A 246 -15.26 5.26 -15.75
N ASP A 247 -15.21 4.01 -16.22
CA ASP A 247 -15.66 3.62 -17.54
C ASP A 247 -17.18 3.78 -17.66
N SER A 248 -17.60 4.45 -18.73
CA SER A 248 -19.01 4.69 -19.05
C SER A 248 -19.80 3.41 -19.29
N CYS A 249 -19.15 2.31 -19.70
CA CYS A 249 -19.80 1.03 -19.96
C CYS A 249 -19.75 0.07 -18.76
N ALA A 250 -19.11 0.45 -17.64
CA ALA A 250 -18.89 -0.43 -16.49
C ALA A 250 -20.10 -0.59 -15.55
N THR A 251 -21.17 0.19 -15.74
CA THR A 251 -22.42 0.01 -15.00
C THR A 251 -23.27 -1.10 -15.62
N PRO A 252 -24.34 -1.56 -14.94
CA PRO A 252 -25.19 -2.63 -15.45
C PRO A 252 -26.08 -2.24 -16.63
N GLU A 253 -26.57 -1.01 -16.63
CA GLU A 253 -27.48 -0.45 -17.65
C GLU A 253 -27.00 0.89 -18.25
N PRO A 254 -25.73 1.00 -18.73
CA PRO A 254 -25.32 2.13 -19.56
C PRO A 254 -26.05 2.12 -20.91
N CYS A 255 -26.54 0.95 -21.31
CA CYS A 255 -27.43 0.69 -22.44
C CYS A 255 -28.50 -0.33 -22.00
N ASP A 256 -29.55 -0.50 -22.80
CA ASP A 256 -30.62 -1.48 -22.52
C ASP A 256 -30.09 -2.92 -22.43
N ALA A 257 -30.82 -3.79 -21.73
CA ALA A 257 -30.49 -5.22 -21.65
C ALA A 257 -30.25 -5.86 -23.04
N TYR A 258 -29.28 -6.76 -23.12
CA TYR A 258 -28.85 -7.45 -24.37
C TYR A 258 -28.20 -6.55 -25.44
N THR A 259 -27.95 -5.28 -25.17
CA THR A 259 -27.16 -4.40 -26.05
C THR A 259 -25.66 -4.51 -25.75
N ILE A 260 -24.82 -4.08 -26.68
CA ILE A 260 -23.37 -3.94 -26.53
C ILE A 260 -23.05 -2.45 -26.38
N CYS A 261 -22.43 -2.09 -25.26
CA CYS A 261 -21.87 -0.78 -25.00
C CYS A 261 -20.43 -0.72 -25.52
N THR A 262 -20.16 0.30 -26.35
CA THR A 262 -18.82 0.67 -26.83
C THR A 262 -18.47 2.07 -26.33
N GLY A 263 -17.16 2.37 -26.24
CA GLY A 263 -16.64 3.63 -25.69
C GLY A 263 -17.46 4.86 -26.09
N ASN A 264 -17.72 5.75 -25.12
CA ASN A 264 -18.66 6.89 -25.18
C ASN A 264 -20.16 6.51 -25.22
N GLN A 265 -20.58 5.43 -24.52
CA GLN A 265 -22.00 5.01 -24.38
C GLN A 265 -22.71 4.76 -25.72
N ARG A 266 -21.97 4.27 -26.72
CA ARG A 266 -22.57 3.89 -28.00
C ARG A 266 -23.14 2.49 -27.88
N CYS A 267 -24.46 2.40 -27.93
CA CYS A 267 -25.21 1.15 -27.82
C CYS A 267 -25.45 0.55 -29.22
N SER A 268 -25.18 -0.74 -29.37
CA SER A 268 -25.45 -1.49 -30.60
C SER A 268 -26.00 -2.88 -30.27
N CYS A 269 -26.78 -3.47 -31.16
CA CYS A 269 -27.27 -4.83 -30.94
C CYS A 269 -26.22 -5.88 -31.37
N PRO A 270 -26.09 -7.01 -30.65
CA PRO A 270 -25.35 -8.15 -31.15
C PRO A 270 -25.86 -8.57 -32.53
N SER A 271 -24.95 -8.97 -33.42
CA SER A 271 -25.29 -9.34 -34.81
C SER A 271 -26.36 -10.43 -34.91
N VAL A 272 -26.48 -11.25 -33.88
CA VAL A 272 -27.41 -12.38 -33.77
C VAL A 272 -28.82 -11.97 -33.31
N ILE A 273 -28.97 -10.80 -32.68
CA ILE A 273 -30.27 -10.25 -32.27
C ILE A 273 -30.38 -8.79 -32.73
N PRO A 274 -30.70 -8.53 -34.01
CA PRO A 274 -30.76 -7.17 -34.56
C PRO A 274 -31.78 -6.26 -33.87
N SER A 275 -32.77 -6.84 -33.19
CA SER A 275 -33.80 -6.12 -32.43
C SER A 275 -33.46 -5.92 -30.95
N CYS A 276 -32.27 -6.35 -30.50
CA CYS A 276 -31.86 -6.36 -29.09
C CYS A 276 -32.84 -7.08 -28.14
N LYS A 277 -33.72 -7.94 -28.66
CA LYS A 277 -34.69 -8.71 -27.87
C LYS A 277 -34.54 -10.21 -28.11
N PRO A 278 -34.38 -11.03 -27.05
CA PRO A 278 -34.15 -12.47 -27.18
C PRO A 278 -35.36 -13.25 -27.73
N GLY A 279 -36.55 -12.63 -27.81
CA GLY A 279 -37.71 -13.15 -28.54
C GLY A 279 -38.55 -14.20 -27.81
N PHE A 280 -38.30 -14.44 -26.52
CA PHE A 280 -39.07 -15.31 -25.64
C PHE A 280 -39.40 -14.65 -24.30
N ASP A 281 -40.51 -15.05 -23.68
CA ASP A 281 -40.92 -14.59 -22.34
C ASP A 281 -40.42 -15.53 -21.23
N SER A 282 -40.15 -16.80 -21.55
CA SER A 282 -39.59 -17.79 -20.63
C SER A 282 -38.48 -18.60 -21.30
N PRO A 283 -37.33 -18.85 -20.62
CA PRO A 283 -36.22 -19.61 -21.20
C PRO A 283 -36.49 -21.12 -21.32
N CYS A 284 -37.63 -21.60 -20.79
CA CYS A 284 -38.00 -23.03 -20.74
C CYS A 284 -39.51 -23.35 -20.88
N GLY A 285 -40.38 -22.38 -21.20
CA GLY A 285 -41.79 -22.65 -21.55
C GLY A 285 -42.01 -22.31 -23.02
N GLY A 286 -42.71 -23.08 -23.85
CA GLY A 286 -43.85 -23.97 -23.61
C GLY A 286 -44.86 -23.87 -24.77
N ASP A 287 -44.65 -22.93 -25.72
CA ASP A 287 -45.42 -22.83 -26.96
C ASP A 287 -44.73 -23.58 -28.11
N SER A 288 -45.51 -24.47 -28.72
CA SER A 288 -45.14 -25.44 -29.76
C SER A 288 -44.66 -24.86 -31.10
N GLU A 289 -44.39 -23.56 -31.21
CA GLU A 289 -43.95 -22.90 -32.45
C GLU A 289 -42.56 -22.24 -32.38
N LYS A 290 -41.96 -22.10 -31.19
CA LYS A 290 -40.69 -21.39 -30.99
C LYS A 290 -39.64 -22.29 -30.34
N SER A 291 -38.58 -22.65 -31.09
CA SER A 291 -37.43 -23.35 -30.52
C SER A 291 -36.45 -22.35 -29.91
N ILE A 292 -36.04 -22.58 -28.65
CA ILE A 292 -35.00 -21.78 -27.99
C ILE A 292 -33.64 -22.39 -28.32
N GLN A 293 -32.77 -21.60 -28.94
CA GLN A 293 -31.40 -22.00 -29.28
C GLN A 293 -30.39 -21.14 -28.52
N LEU A 294 -29.29 -21.78 -28.13
CA LEU A 294 -28.12 -21.10 -27.58
C LEU A 294 -27.19 -20.73 -28.74
N VAL A 295 -27.00 -19.43 -29.00
CA VAL A 295 -26.22 -18.89 -30.13
C VAL A 295 -25.09 -18.02 -29.60
N LYS A 296 -23.94 -18.03 -30.28
CA LYS A 296 -22.79 -17.18 -29.94
C LYS A 296 -23.20 -15.71 -30.06
N ALA A 297 -22.95 -14.89 -29.04
CA ALA A 297 -23.48 -13.52 -29.01
C ALA A 297 -22.73 -12.60 -30.00
N ASP A 298 -21.44 -12.38 -29.77
CA ASP A 298 -20.51 -11.69 -30.66
C ASP A 298 -19.07 -12.04 -30.25
N ASP A 299 -18.08 -11.61 -31.02
CA ASP A 299 -16.66 -11.87 -30.73
C ASP A 299 -16.10 -10.85 -29.73
N GLY A 300 -15.39 -11.35 -28.71
CA GLY A 300 -14.65 -10.53 -27.75
C GLY A 300 -15.53 -9.70 -26.82
N LEU A 301 -16.75 -10.18 -26.50
CA LEU A 301 -17.60 -9.50 -25.52
C LEU A 301 -17.12 -9.78 -24.09
N ASP A 302 -17.34 -8.79 -23.23
CA ASP A 302 -17.13 -8.84 -21.80
C ASP A 302 -18.44 -8.45 -21.07
N TYR A 303 -18.47 -8.61 -19.75
CA TYR A 303 -19.62 -8.31 -18.92
C TYR A 303 -19.20 -7.82 -17.54
N PHE A 304 -19.80 -6.70 -17.09
CA PHE A 304 -19.39 -5.94 -15.90
C PHE A 304 -19.20 -6.78 -14.64
N ALA A 305 -19.99 -7.84 -14.46
CA ALA A 305 -20.01 -8.65 -13.25
C ALA A 305 -18.93 -9.74 -13.22
N LEU A 306 -18.36 -10.16 -14.36
CA LEU A 306 -17.56 -11.39 -14.45
C LEU A 306 -16.35 -11.38 -13.50
N GLN A 307 -15.68 -10.23 -13.39
CA GLN A 307 -14.55 -10.07 -12.49
C GLN A 307 -14.92 -10.14 -11.00
N PHE A 308 -16.20 -10.07 -10.64
CA PHE A 308 -16.67 -10.08 -9.25
C PHE A 308 -17.48 -11.33 -8.89
N LEU A 309 -17.90 -12.11 -9.88
CA LEU A 309 -18.65 -13.34 -9.71
C LEU A 309 -17.70 -14.54 -9.53
N GLN A 310 -18.17 -15.53 -8.79
CA GLN A 310 -17.52 -16.85 -8.76
C GLN A 310 -18.00 -17.66 -9.97
N PRO A 311 -17.11 -18.43 -10.63
CA PRO A 311 -17.49 -19.28 -11.74
C PRO A 311 -18.50 -20.34 -11.28
N PHE A 312 -19.49 -20.63 -12.11
CA PHE A 312 -20.47 -21.70 -11.86
C PHE A 312 -19.78 -23.07 -11.87
N SER A 313 -18.81 -23.25 -12.78
CA SER A 313 -17.97 -24.44 -12.85
C SER A 313 -16.69 -24.15 -13.63
N ILE A 314 -15.68 -25.01 -13.46
CA ILE A 314 -14.50 -25.07 -14.32
C ILE A 314 -14.71 -26.25 -15.26
N THR A 315 -14.83 -26.00 -16.57
CA THR A 315 -15.17 -27.01 -17.57
C THR A 315 -14.64 -26.62 -18.94
N ASP A 316 -14.90 -27.40 -19.97
CA ASP A 316 -14.66 -26.99 -21.36
C ASP A 316 -15.88 -26.24 -21.91
N LEU A 317 -15.71 -25.58 -23.07
CA LEU A 317 -16.79 -24.81 -23.68
C LEU A 317 -18.05 -25.65 -23.93
N ALA A 318 -17.88 -26.93 -24.30
CA ALA A 318 -18.99 -27.85 -24.57
C ALA A 318 -19.77 -28.19 -23.28
N GLY A 319 -19.06 -28.39 -22.16
CA GLY A 319 -19.64 -28.57 -20.84
C GLY A 319 -20.42 -27.33 -20.40
N CYS A 320 -19.82 -26.15 -20.53
CA CYS A 320 -20.46 -24.89 -20.16
C CYS A 320 -21.76 -24.63 -20.96
N GLN A 321 -21.74 -24.89 -22.27
CA GLN A 321 -22.92 -24.82 -23.13
C GLN A 321 -24.01 -25.81 -22.71
N SER A 322 -23.63 -27.04 -22.38
CA SER A 322 -24.56 -28.08 -21.95
C SER A 322 -25.24 -27.70 -20.63
N SER A 323 -24.49 -27.13 -19.68
CA SER A 323 -25.02 -26.62 -18.41
C SER A 323 -26.03 -25.49 -18.62
N CYS A 324 -25.75 -24.52 -19.51
CA CYS A 324 -26.71 -23.44 -19.79
C CYS A 324 -27.97 -23.95 -20.54
N ARG A 325 -27.82 -24.90 -21.48
CA ARG A 325 -28.96 -25.50 -22.20
C ARG A 325 -29.90 -26.23 -21.26
N GLY A 326 -29.36 -26.98 -20.30
CA GLY A 326 -30.16 -27.70 -19.30
C GLY A 326 -30.73 -26.81 -18.18
N ASN A 327 -30.26 -25.57 -18.04
CA ASN A 327 -30.68 -24.67 -16.97
C ASN A 327 -31.67 -23.62 -17.47
N CYS A 328 -32.92 -23.71 -17.01
CA CYS A 328 -34.00 -22.80 -17.34
C CYS A 328 -33.86 -21.38 -16.81
N SER A 329 -32.96 -21.16 -15.86
CA SER A 329 -32.63 -19.83 -15.38
C SER A 329 -31.49 -19.21 -16.18
N CYS A 330 -30.72 -19.96 -16.98
CA CYS A 330 -29.63 -19.41 -17.78
C CYS A 330 -30.18 -18.66 -19.00
N LEU A 331 -29.84 -17.38 -19.12
CA LEU A 331 -30.15 -16.49 -20.26
C LEU A 331 -28.93 -16.27 -21.16
N ALA A 332 -27.77 -16.09 -20.54
CA ALA A 332 -26.48 -15.91 -21.19
C ALA A 332 -25.40 -16.70 -20.45
N LEU A 333 -24.35 -17.08 -21.16
CA LEU A 333 -23.13 -17.64 -20.57
C LEU A 333 -21.89 -16.93 -21.08
N PHE A 334 -20.86 -16.90 -20.23
CA PHE A 334 -19.51 -16.46 -20.56
C PHE A 334 -18.53 -17.56 -20.19
N PHE A 335 -17.62 -17.89 -21.10
CA PHE A 335 -16.61 -18.92 -20.91
C PHE A 335 -15.22 -18.34 -21.15
N HIS A 336 -14.34 -18.41 -20.15
CA HIS A 336 -12.97 -17.92 -20.27
C HIS A 336 -12.05 -19.00 -20.85
N ILE A 337 -11.44 -18.71 -22.01
CA ILE A 337 -10.73 -19.73 -22.81
C ILE A 337 -9.52 -20.31 -22.07
N SER A 338 -8.78 -19.51 -21.31
CA SER A 338 -7.52 -19.96 -20.70
C SER A 338 -7.70 -20.63 -19.34
N SER A 339 -8.66 -20.19 -18.52
CA SER A 339 -8.89 -20.75 -17.18
C SER A 339 -9.93 -21.88 -17.17
N GLY A 340 -10.82 -21.94 -18.17
CA GLY A 340 -11.95 -22.87 -18.18
C GLY A 340 -13.14 -22.41 -17.32
N ASP A 341 -13.12 -21.18 -16.82
CA ASP A 341 -14.20 -20.63 -15.99
C ASP A 341 -15.49 -20.46 -16.81
N CYS A 342 -16.58 -21.05 -16.32
CA CYS A 342 -17.92 -20.96 -16.90
C CYS A 342 -18.82 -20.12 -16.00
N PHE A 343 -19.40 -19.04 -16.54
CA PHE A 343 -20.36 -18.18 -15.86
C PHE A 343 -21.74 -18.30 -16.51
N LEU A 344 -22.77 -18.56 -15.71
CA LEU A 344 -24.16 -18.65 -16.17
C LEU A 344 -24.97 -17.50 -15.58
N LEU A 345 -25.51 -16.63 -16.43
CA LEU A 345 -26.26 -15.44 -16.03
C LEU A 345 -27.77 -15.70 -16.12
N ASN A 346 -28.49 -15.37 -15.05
CA ASN A 346 -29.96 -15.44 -14.97
C ASN A 346 -30.65 -14.08 -15.10
N SER A 347 -29.87 -13.03 -15.21
CA SER A 347 -30.28 -11.66 -15.49
C SER A 347 -29.14 -11.03 -16.28
N VAL A 348 -29.49 -10.32 -17.36
CA VAL A 348 -28.55 -9.83 -18.37
C VAL A 348 -28.75 -8.33 -18.50
N GLY A 349 -27.74 -7.55 -18.13
CA GLY A 349 -27.65 -6.12 -18.45
C GLY A 349 -27.09 -5.89 -19.84
N SER A 350 -26.41 -4.76 -20.05
CA SER A 350 -25.64 -4.54 -21.28
C SER A 350 -24.31 -5.29 -21.27
N PHE A 351 -23.88 -5.75 -22.43
CA PHE A 351 -22.55 -6.30 -22.69
C PHE A 351 -21.53 -5.18 -22.94
N GLN A 352 -20.26 -5.49 -22.74
CA GLN A 352 -19.14 -4.59 -23.00
C GLN A 352 -18.31 -5.12 -24.15
N LYS A 353 -17.75 -4.22 -24.96
CA LYS A 353 -16.76 -4.57 -25.97
C LYS A 353 -15.47 -3.82 -25.70
N PRO A 354 -14.48 -4.47 -25.03
CA PRO A 354 -13.17 -3.85 -24.78
C PRO A 354 -12.36 -3.67 -26.08
N ASP A 355 -11.39 -2.75 -26.03
CA ASP A 355 -10.47 -2.49 -27.15
C ASP A 355 -9.48 -3.64 -27.40
N SER A 356 -9.23 -4.47 -26.38
CA SER A 356 -8.42 -5.69 -26.44
C SER A 356 -9.31 -6.93 -26.36
N ASP A 357 -8.81 -8.09 -26.84
CA ASP A 357 -9.52 -9.36 -26.70
C ASP A 357 -9.81 -9.67 -25.22
N SER A 358 -11.08 -9.88 -24.89
CA SER A 358 -11.53 -10.16 -23.52
C SER A 358 -11.14 -11.57 -23.06
N GLY A 359 -10.78 -12.46 -23.99
CA GLY A 359 -10.52 -13.87 -23.69
C GLY A 359 -11.77 -14.68 -23.35
N TYR A 360 -12.95 -14.04 -23.39
CA TYR A 360 -14.24 -14.67 -23.15
C TYR A 360 -14.96 -15.02 -24.46
N VAL A 361 -15.61 -16.19 -24.44
CA VAL A 361 -16.60 -16.58 -25.45
C VAL A 361 -17.97 -16.52 -24.82
N SER A 362 -18.88 -15.78 -25.43
CA SER A 362 -20.23 -15.56 -24.92
C SER A 362 -21.30 -16.19 -25.80
N TYR A 363 -22.32 -16.77 -25.15
CA TYR A 363 -23.52 -17.28 -25.82
C TYR A 363 -24.77 -16.77 -25.12
N ILE A 364 -25.82 -16.53 -25.90
CA ILE A 364 -27.12 -16.07 -25.44
C ILE A 364 -28.22 -16.99 -25.97
N LYS A 365 -29.28 -17.17 -25.17
CA LYS A 365 -30.48 -17.86 -25.64
C LYS A 365 -31.29 -16.92 -26.52
N VAL A 366 -31.80 -17.44 -27.63
CA VAL A 366 -32.67 -16.73 -28.57
C VAL A 366 -33.80 -17.63 -29.04
N SER A 367 -34.95 -17.03 -29.37
CA SER A 367 -36.07 -17.73 -30.01
C SER A 367 -35.94 -17.71 -31.54
N THR A 368 -36.02 -18.87 -32.18
CA THR A 368 -36.18 -18.97 -33.64
C THR A 368 -37.63 -19.33 -33.97
N VAL A 369 -38.24 -18.54 -34.85
CA VAL A 369 -39.58 -18.81 -35.40
C VAL A 369 -39.44 -19.82 -36.54
N GLY A 370 -40.13 -20.95 -36.46
CA GLY A 370 -40.16 -21.94 -37.54
C GLY A 370 -40.97 -21.45 -38.74
N GLY A 371 -40.36 -21.33 -39.92
CA GLY A 371 -41.11 -21.17 -41.17
C GLY A 371 -40.34 -20.72 -42.43
N ALA A 372 -40.24 -21.65 -43.39
CA ALA A 372 -40.16 -21.46 -44.85
C ALA A 372 -38.82 -21.10 -45.55
N GLY A 373 -38.09 -22.16 -45.91
CA GLY A 373 -37.56 -22.50 -47.24
C GLY A 373 -37.19 -21.41 -48.27
N THR A 374 -35.95 -21.50 -48.75
CA THR A 374 -35.67 -21.45 -50.20
C THR A 374 -34.83 -22.66 -50.58
N GLY A 375 -35.40 -23.48 -51.47
CA GLY A 375 -34.80 -24.71 -51.95
C GLY A 375 -33.95 -24.50 -53.20
N SER A 376 -33.07 -25.47 -53.42
CA SER A 376 -32.49 -25.92 -54.69
C SER A 376 -31.43 -26.96 -54.29
N GLY A 377 -31.54 -28.26 -54.51
CA GLY A 377 -32.15 -29.02 -55.60
C GLY A 377 -31.08 -30.01 -56.09
N GLY A 378 -31.38 -31.30 -56.18
CA GLY A 378 -30.55 -32.25 -56.95
C GLY A 378 -30.16 -33.57 -56.29
N SER A 379 -31.08 -34.53 -56.40
CA SER A 379 -30.96 -35.99 -56.44
C SER A 379 -29.58 -36.63 -56.78
N GLY A 380 -29.24 -37.70 -56.04
CA GLY A 380 -29.07 -39.03 -56.65
C GLY A 380 -27.68 -39.49 -57.10
N GLY A 381 -27.16 -40.53 -56.43
CA GLY A 381 -26.59 -41.71 -57.10
C GLY A 381 -25.09 -41.76 -57.40
N GLY A 382 -24.38 -42.59 -56.61
CA GLY A 382 -23.55 -43.68 -57.13
C GLY A 382 -22.24 -43.37 -57.89
N ASN A 383 -21.13 -43.74 -57.23
CA ASN A 383 -19.81 -44.12 -57.79
C ASN A 383 -18.98 -43.08 -58.55
N LYS A 384 -17.96 -42.55 -57.85
CA LYS A 384 -16.57 -42.37 -58.33
C LYS A 384 -15.65 -42.02 -57.15
N HIS A 385 -15.53 -42.93 -56.18
CA HIS A 385 -14.76 -42.70 -54.94
C HIS A 385 -13.23 -42.90 -55.07
N THR A 386 -12.69 -43.10 -56.27
CA THR A 386 -11.27 -43.45 -56.45
C THR A 386 -10.40 -42.31 -56.99
N ILE A 387 -11.00 -41.26 -57.57
CA ILE A 387 -10.24 -40.13 -58.15
C ILE A 387 -10.06 -38.98 -57.15
N VAL A 388 -11.03 -38.77 -56.26
CA VAL A 388 -11.02 -37.68 -55.26
C VAL A 388 -9.96 -37.91 -54.17
N VAL A 389 -9.72 -39.16 -53.78
CA VAL A 389 -8.74 -39.48 -52.72
C VAL A 389 -7.30 -39.17 -53.16
N VAL A 390 -6.95 -39.46 -54.42
CA VAL A 390 -5.60 -39.19 -54.95
C VAL A 390 -5.33 -37.69 -55.05
N VAL A 391 -6.34 -36.91 -55.46
CA VAL A 391 -6.23 -35.44 -55.54
C VAL A 391 -6.11 -34.82 -54.14
N ILE A 392 -6.87 -35.32 -53.16
CA ILE A 392 -6.76 -34.84 -51.77
C ILE A 392 -5.37 -35.15 -51.18
N VAL A 393 -4.82 -36.35 -51.43
CA VAL A 393 -3.47 -36.71 -50.94
C VAL A 393 -2.37 -35.85 -51.58
N ILE A 394 -2.49 -35.53 -52.87
CA ILE A 394 -1.53 -34.66 -53.55
C ILE A 394 -1.64 -33.22 -53.03
N ILE A 395 -2.85 -32.72 -52.82
CA ILE A 395 -3.07 -31.36 -52.29
C ILE A 395 -2.59 -31.27 -50.83
N THR A 396 -2.85 -32.27 -49.99
CA THR A 396 -2.35 -32.26 -48.60
C THR A 396 -0.84 -32.36 -48.54
N LEU A 397 -0.20 -33.16 -49.39
CA LEU A 397 1.26 -33.20 -49.51
C LEU A 397 1.84 -31.87 -50.00
N LEU A 398 1.19 -31.19 -50.94
CA LEU A 398 1.62 -29.86 -51.40
C LEU A 398 1.46 -28.79 -50.31
N VAL A 399 0.39 -28.84 -49.52
CA VAL A 399 0.18 -27.94 -48.38
C VAL A 399 1.21 -28.21 -47.28
N ILE A 400 1.49 -29.47 -46.95
CA ILE A 400 2.51 -29.84 -45.96
C ILE A 400 3.90 -29.40 -46.44
N CYS A 401 4.25 -29.64 -47.70
CA CYS A 401 5.50 -29.15 -48.29
C CYS A 401 5.56 -27.61 -48.30
N GLY A 402 4.44 -26.92 -48.54
CA GLY A 402 4.33 -25.47 -48.45
C GLY A 402 4.52 -24.94 -47.03
N LEU A 403 3.96 -25.62 -46.02
CA LEU A 403 4.13 -25.29 -44.61
C LEU A 403 5.54 -25.59 -44.11
N VAL A 404 6.15 -26.69 -44.55
CA VAL A 404 7.56 -27.01 -44.24
C VAL A 404 8.50 -26.03 -44.94
N PHE A 405 8.25 -25.70 -46.20
CA PHE A 405 9.03 -24.69 -46.91
C PHE A 405 8.85 -23.29 -46.29
N GLY A 406 7.62 -22.94 -45.89
CA GLY A 406 7.30 -21.71 -45.16
C GLY A 406 7.99 -21.67 -43.80
N GLY A 407 7.97 -22.77 -43.05
CA GLY A 407 8.65 -22.94 -41.77
C GLY A 407 10.16 -22.87 -41.90
N VAL A 408 10.76 -23.53 -42.90
CA VAL A 408 12.20 -23.46 -43.19
C VAL A 408 12.59 -22.07 -43.69
N ARG A 409 11.76 -21.40 -44.50
CA ARG A 409 12.02 -20.03 -44.97
C ARG A 409 11.88 -19.03 -43.82
N TYR A 410 10.92 -19.22 -42.91
CA TYR A 410 10.75 -18.46 -41.68
C TYR A 410 11.94 -18.66 -40.73
N HIS A 411 12.38 -19.91 -40.54
CA HIS A 411 13.52 -20.24 -39.70
C HIS A 411 14.85 -19.73 -40.28
N ARG A 412 15.01 -19.76 -41.61
CA ARG A 412 16.16 -19.17 -42.32
C ARG A 412 16.12 -17.65 -42.38
N ARG A 413 14.93 -17.02 -42.38
CA ARG A 413 14.77 -15.55 -42.22
C ARG A 413 15.09 -15.10 -40.80
N LYS A 414 14.63 -15.86 -39.78
CA LYS A 414 14.92 -15.59 -38.36
C LYS A 414 16.42 -15.70 -38.04
N GLN A 415 17.17 -16.48 -38.82
CA GLN A 415 18.64 -16.59 -38.69
C GLN A 415 19.44 -15.55 -39.51
N ARG A 416 18.79 -14.66 -40.27
CA ARG A 416 19.48 -13.67 -41.14
C ARG A 416 18.94 -12.24 -41.04
N LEU A 417 18.29 -11.87 -39.94
CA LEU A 417 17.98 -10.47 -39.63
C LEU A 417 18.92 -9.99 -38.51
N PRO A 418 19.55 -8.81 -38.65
CA PRO A 418 20.32 -8.20 -37.59
C PRO A 418 19.39 -7.91 -36.40
N GLU A 419 19.92 -8.02 -35.17
CA GLU A 419 19.19 -7.74 -33.92
C GLU A 419 18.27 -6.53 -34.07
N SER A 420 16.96 -6.79 -34.01
CA SER A 420 15.97 -5.72 -33.94
C SER A 420 15.98 -5.08 -32.55
N PRO A 421 15.67 -3.79 -32.43
CA PRO A 421 15.66 -3.08 -31.15
C PRO A 421 14.69 -3.76 -30.18
N ARG A 422 15.12 -3.83 -28.91
CA ARG A 422 14.37 -4.37 -27.78
C ARG A 422 13.00 -3.68 -27.67
N ASP A 423 12.01 -4.43 -27.17
CA ASP A 423 10.74 -3.90 -26.67
C ASP A 423 10.98 -2.57 -25.97
N GLY A 424 10.31 -1.52 -26.46
CA GLY A 424 10.22 -0.23 -25.75
C GLY A 424 9.52 -0.48 -24.42
N SER A 425 10.31 -0.66 -23.38
CA SER A 425 9.81 -0.87 -22.03
C SER A 425 9.14 0.41 -21.52
N GLU A 426 8.21 0.30 -20.58
CA GLU A 426 7.65 1.44 -19.83
C GLU A 426 8.73 2.40 -19.28
N GLU A 427 9.98 1.92 -19.14
CA GLU A 427 11.14 2.71 -18.71
C GLU A 427 11.68 3.64 -19.81
N ASP A 428 11.62 3.26 -21.08
CA ASP A 428 12.02 4.17 -22.18
C ASP A 428 10.98 5.28 -22.36
N ASN A 429 9.69 4.98 -22.21
CA ASN A 429 8.62 5.98 -22.18
C ASN A 429 8.72 6.94 -20.97
N PHE A 430 9.18 6.47 -19.81
CA PHE A 430 9.45 7.34 -18.65
C PHE A 430 10.63 8.29 -18.90
N LEU A 431 11.72 7.77 -19.49
CA LEU A 431 12.93 8.55 -19.76
C LEU A 431 12.73 9.56 -20.91
N GLU A 432 11.97 9.22 -21.95
CA GLU A 432 11.69 10.14 -23.08
C GLU A 432 10.79 11.32 -22.70
N ASN A 433 10.01 11.22 -21.62
CA ASN A 433 9.12 12.29 -21.14
C ASN A 433 9.82 13.32 -20.21
N LEU A 434 11.10 13.13 -19.86
CA LEU A 434 11.86 14.06 -19.01
C LEU A 434 12.57 15.13 -19.85
N THR A 435 12.13 16.38 -19.77
CA THR A 435 12.80 17.52 -20.42
C THR A 435 14.14 17.84 -19.74
N GLY A 436 15.23 17.98 -20.52
CA GLY A 436 16.55 18.36 -19.99
C GLY A 436 17.47 17.21 -19.55
N MET A 437 17.25 15.99 -20.07
CA MET A 437 17.96 14.80 -19.60
C MET A 437 19.51 14.89 -19.67
N PRO A 438 20.21 14.34 -18.65
CA PRO A 438 21.64 14.04 -18.72
C PRO A 438 21.97 13.05 -19.86
N ILE A 439 23.23 13.01 -20.27
CA ILE A 439 23.69 12.17 -21.39
C ILE A 439 23.39 10.68 -21.11
N ARG A 440 22.74 10.00 -22.05
CA ARG A 440 22.54 8.54 -21.99
C ARG A 440 23.77 7.83 -22.57
N TYR A 441 24.56 7.21 -21.71
CA TYR A 441 25.71 6.37 -22.08
C TYR A 441 25.26 4.93 -22.28
N SER A 442 25.92 4.21 -23.19
CA SER A 442 25.80 2.75 -23.21
C SER A 442 26.62 2.13 -22.08
N TYR A 443 26.32 0.88 -21.72
CA TYR A 443 27.10 0.14 -20.74
C TYR A 443 28.57 0.04 -21.16
N LYS A 444 28.81 -0.17 -22.47
CA LYS A 444 30.16 -0.28 -23.03
C LYS A 444 30.94 1.03 -22.93
N ASP A 445 30.28 2.18 -23.06
CA ASP A 445 30.93 3.48 -22.91
C ASP A 445 31.48 3.66 -21.49
N LEU A 446 30.67 3.35 -20.48
CA LEU A 446 31.06 3.46 -19.07
C LEU A 446 32.03 2.36 -18.64
N GLU A 447 31.90 1.15 -19.18
CA GLU A 447 32.85 0.05 -18.98
C GLU A 447 34.24 0.43 -19.54
N THR A 448 34.29 1.02 -20.74
CA THR A 448 35.53 1.51 -21.34
C THR A 448 36.11 2.68 -20.55
N ALA A 449 35.27 3.67 -20.20
CA ALA A 449 35.69 4.84 -19.43
C ALA A 449 36.26 4.48 -18.06
N THR A 450 35.78 3.40 -17.44
CA THR A 450 36.23 2.92 -16.12
C THR A 450 37.30 1.83 -16.21
N ASN A 451 37.80 1.52 -17.42
CA ASN A 451 38.75 0.44 -17.67
C ASN A 451 38.30 -0.89 -17.05
N ASN A 452 37.10 -1.34 -17.41
CA ASN A 452 36.42 -2.51 -16.83
C ASN A 452 36.21 -2.40 -15.31
N PHE A 453 35.80 -1.21 -14.84
CA PHE A 453 35.56 -0.94 -13.41
C PHE A 453 36.77 -1.23 -12.51
N SER A 454 37.98 -0.90 -12.96
CA SER A 454 39.22 -1.34 -12.30
C SER A 454 39.53 -0.61 -10.98
N VAL A 455 39.19 0.69 -10.89
CA VAL A 455 39.52 1.52 -9.73
C VAL A 455 38.26 1.83 -8.94
N LYS A 456 38.07 1.15 -7.81
CA LYS A 456 36.95 1.37 -6.90
C LYS A 456 37.22 2.55 -5.97
N LEU A 457 36.33 3.55 -5.98
CA LEU A 457 36.39 4.74 -5.12
C LEU A 457 35.68 4.51 -3.78
N GLY A 458 34.64 3.68 -3.77
CA GLY A 458 33.86 3.34 -2.58
C GLY A 458 32.79 2.28 -2.84
N GLN A 459 32.20 1.78 -1.77
CA GLN A 459 31.04 0.89 -1.78
C GLN A 459 30.04 1.38 -0.74
N GLY A 460 28.79 1.59 -1.15
CA GLY A 460 27.68 1.96 -0.27
C GLY A 460 26.57 0.91 -0.31
N GLY A 461 25.47 1.16 0.43
CA GLY A 461 24.30 0.28 0.46
C GLY A 461 23.57 0.15 -0.88
N PHE A 462 23.85 1.05 -1.82
CA PHE A 462 23.20 1.15 -3.13
C PHE A 462 24.08 0.68 -4.30
N GLY A 463 25.32 0.26 -4.02
CA GLY A 463 26.24 -0.26 -5.03
C GLY A 463 27.67 0.27 -4.92
N SER A 464 28.45 0.04 -5.98
CA SER A 464 29.88 0.33 -6.04
C SER A 464 30.18 1.54 -6.92
N VAL A 465 31.09 2.42 -6.49
CA VAL A 465 31.49 3.61 -7.26
C VAL A 465 32.91 3.43 -7.80
N TYR A 466 33.11 3.72 -9.09
CA TYR A 466 34.36 3.53 -9.80
C TYR A 466 34.87 4.82 -10.43
N LYS A 467 36.19 4.99 -10.48
CA LYS A 467 36.81 6.10 -11.21
C LYS A 467 36.80 5.80 -12.71
N GLY A 468 36.43 6.79 -13.51
CA GLY A 468 36.52 6.71 -14.97
C GLY A 468 37.03 8.01 -15.59
N ALA A 469 37.36 7.93 -16.88
CA ALA A 469 37.69 9.08 -17.70
C ALA A 469 37.05 8.92 -19.08
N LEU A 470 36.39 9.98 -19.56
CA LEU A 470 35.88 10.06 -20.93
C LEU A 470 37.04 10.25 -21.93
N PRO A 471 36.81 10.00 -23.24
CA PRO A 471 37.84 10.17 -24.27
C PRO A 471 38.43 11.58 -24.38
N ASP A 472 37.68 12.60 -23.94
CA ASP A 472 38.10 14.00 -23.88
C ASP A 472 38.95 14.33 -22.65
N GLY A 473 39.20 13.36 -21.76
CA GLY A 473 39.95 13.52 -20.52
C GLY A 473 39.09 13.91 -19.30
N THR A 474 37.78 14.10 -19.46
CA THR A 474 36.87 14.44 -18.35
C THR A 474 36.81 13.29 -17.35
N GLN A 475 37.17 13.55 -16.09
CA GLN A 475 37.11 12.55 -15.02
C GLN A 475 35.68 12.35 -14.49
N LEU A 476 35.31 11.09 -14.26
CA LEU A 476 33.98 10.66 -13.81
C LEU A 476 34.06 9.77 -12.56
N ALA A 477 32.99 9.83 -11.77
CA ALA A 477 32.67 8.83 -10.76
C ALA A 477 31.44 8.04 -11.23
N VAL A 478 31.62 6.76 -11.56
CA VAL A 478 30.57 5.89 -12.09
C VAL A 478 30.02 5.00 -10.97
N LYS A 479 28.80 5.28 -10.52
CA LYS A 479 28.06 4.47 -9.54
C LYS A 479 27.33 3.36 -10.27
N LYS A 480 27.72 2.11 -10.02
CA LYS A 480 27.06 0.90 -10.51
C LYS A 480 26.12 0.39 -9.44
N LEU A 481 24.82 0.41 -9.72
CA LEU A 481 23.80 -0.03 -8.78
C LEU A 481 23.70 -1.56 -8.79
N GLU A 482 23.78 -2.18 -7.60
CA GLU A 482 23.80 -3.63 -7.41
C GLU A 482 22.57 -4.04 -6.56
N GLY A 483 21.67 -4.87 -7.09
CA GLY A 483 20.50 -5.39 -6.34
C GLY A 483 19.22 -5.56 -7.18
N ILE A 484 18.52 -6.70 -7.02
CA ILE A 484 17.24 -6.97 -7.70
C ILE A 484 16.12 -6.15 -7.02
N GLY A 485 15.47 -5.24 -7.76
CA GLY A 485 14.29 -4.49 -7.31
C GLY A 485 14.56 -3.16 -6.60
N GLN A 486 15.46 -3.10 -5.61
CA GLN A 486 15.74 -1.88 -4.84
C GLN A 486 16.52 -0.83 -5.65
N GLY A 487 17.59 -1.24 -6.35
CA GLY A 487 18.41 -0.32 -7.17
C GLY A 487 17.63 0.35 -8.31
N LYS A 488 16.50 -0.22 -8.76
CA LYS A 488 15.64 0.42 -9.78
C LYS A 488 14.90 1.65 -9.24
N LYS A 489 14.46 1.64 -7.98
CA LYS A 489 13.74 2.79 -7.37
C LYS A 489 14.70 3.94 -7.12
N GLU A 490 15.89 3.63 -6.60
CA GLU A 490 16.97 4.60 -6.36
C GLU A 490 17.48 5.20 -7.67
N PHE A 491 17.69 4.36 -8.71
CA PHE A 491 18.04 4.84 -10.04
C PHE A 491 17.03 5.86 -10.58
N ARG A 492 15.73 5.54 -10.49
CA ARG A 492 14.68 6.45 -10.95
C ARG A 492 14.66 7.75 -10.16
N ALA A 493 14.79 7.69 -8.84
CA ALA A 493 14.84 8.87 -7.98
C ALA A 493 16.04 9.76 -8.31
N GLU A 494 17.24 9.20 -8.46
CA GLU A 494 18.44 9.95 -8.83
C GLU A 494 18.27 10.58 -10.23
N VAL A 495 17.89 9.81 -11.25
CA VAL A 495 17.72 10.36 -12.62
C VAL A 495 16.62 11.43 -12.68
N SER A 496 15.50 11.28 -11.96
CA SER A 496 14.40 12.24 -12.01
C SER A 496 14.65 13.51 -11.18
N ILE A 497 15.45 13.45 -10.12
CA ILE A 497 15.71 14.57 -9.22
C ILE A 497 17.00 15.31 -9.60
N ILE A 498 18.15 14.60 -9.66
CA ILE A 498 19.44 15.26 -9.94
C ILE A 498 19.64 15.54 -11.43
N GLY A 499 18.88 14.86 -12.30
CA GLY A 499 19.00 15.01 -13.75
C GLY A 499 18.60 16.39 -14.29
N SER A 500 17.72 17.11 -13.58
CA SER A 500 17.17 18.41 -13.99
C SER A 500 17.63 19.59 -13.14
N ILE A 501 18.43 19.36 -12.08
CA ILE A 501 18.89 20.41 -11.16
C ILE A 501 20.40 20.65 -11.28
N HIS A 502 20.79 21.92 -11.22
CA HIS A 502 22.19 22.34 -11.30
C HIS A 502 22.45 23.44 -10.27
N HIS A 503 23.32 23.14 -9.30
CA HIS A 503 23.70 24.09 -8.26
C HIS A 503 25.16 23.87 -7.86
N LEU A 504 25.85 24.95 -7.46
CA LEU A 504 27.28 24.93 -7.14
C LEU A 504 27.63 23.93 -6.04
N HIS A 505 26.74 23.78 -5.06
CA HIS A 505 26.91 22.91 -3.88
C HIS A 505 26.18 21.56 -3.99
N LEU A 506 25.79 21.13 -5.19
CA LEU A 506 25.23 19.80 -5.45
C LEU A 506 26.11 19.06 -6.46
N VAL A 507 26.30 17.75 -6.29
CA VAL A 507 27.09 16.95 -7.22
C VAL A 507 26.35 16.80 -8.55
N ARG A 508 27.01 17.17 -9.64
CA ARG A 508 26.40 17.12 -10.98
C ARG A 508 26.35 15.70 -11.53
N LEU A 509 25.14 15.21 -11.84
CA LEU A 509 24.94 14.05 -12.70
C LEU A 509 25.28 14.42 -14.15
N ARG A 510 26.33 13.81 -14.70
CA ARG A 510 26.78 14.03 -16.09
C ARG A 510 26.00 13.15 -17.07
N GLY A 511 25.56 11.98 -16.63
CA GLY A 511 24.79 11.06 -17.45
C GLY A 511 24.44 9.76 -16.73
N PHE A 512 23.75 8.87 -17.43
CA PHE A 512 23.33 7.58 -16.90
C PHE A 512 23.36 6.49 -17.97
N CYS A 513 23.34 5.24 -17.55
CA CYS A 513 23.18 4.06 -18.40
C CYS A 513 22.00 3.21 -17.90
N ALA A 514 21.10 2.87 -18.81
CA ALA A 514 19.92 2.05 -18.57
C ALA A 514 19.85 0.84 -19.54
N ASP A 515 20.99 0.21 -19.83
CA ASP A 515 21.09 -0.89 -20.80
C ASP A 515 20.71 -2.24 -20.17
N GLY A 516 19.55 -2.80 -20.58
CA GLY A 516 19.11 -4.12 -20.12
C GLY A 516 18.91 -4.15 -18.61
N THR A 517 19.67 -4.98 -17.89
CA THR A 517 19.68 -5.04 -16.41
C THR A 517 20.65 -4.06 -15.76
N HIS A 518 21.53 -3.42 -16.55
CA HIS A 518 22.55 -2.52 -16.04
C HIS A 518 21.96 -1.15 -15.73
N ARG A 519 22.15 -0.67 -14.50
CA ARG A 519 21.79 0.68 -14.06
C ARG A 519 23.04 1.35 -13.50
N LEU A 520 23.56 2.35 -14.21
CA LEU A 520 24.74 3.09 -13.82
C LEU A 520 24.49 4.59 -13.90
N LEU A 521 25.15 5.33 -13.02
CA LEU A 521 25.07 6.79 -12.94
C LEU A 521 26.49 7.35 -13.02
N ALA A 522 26.70 8.32 -13.90
CA ALA A 522 27.99 8.96 -14.12
C ALA A 522 27.97 10.38 -13.55
N TYR A 523 28.70 10.59 -12.46
CA TYR A 523 28.86 11.86 -11.77
C TYR A 523 30.17 12.54 -12.16
N GLU A 524 30.26 13.85 -11.91
CA GLU A 524 31.57 14.51 -11.88
C GLU A 524 32.46 13.88 -10.80
N TYR A 525 33.74 13.71 -11.10
CA TYR A 525 34.71 13.23 -10.12
C TYR A 525 35.17 14.37 -9.21
N LEU A 526 35.18 14.12 -7.90
CA LEU A 526 35.63 15.05 -6.87
C LEU A 526 36.87 14.47 -6.18
N SER A 527 38.02 15.14 -6.35
CA SER A 527 39.33 14.55 -6.04
C SER A 527 39.58 14.36 -4.55
N ASN A 528 39.07 15.27 -3.71
CA ASN A 528 39.24 15.22 -2.26
C ASN A 528 38.24 14.27 -1.58
N GLY A 529 37.32 13.65 -2.33
CA GLY A 529 36.42 12.62 -1.82
C GLY A 529 35.43 13.15 -0.78
N SER A 530 35.03 12.30 0.17
CA SER A 530 33.99 12.58 1.15
C SER A 530 34.52 13.24 2.43
N LEU A 531 33.69 14.07 3.07
CA LEU A 531 34.04 14.87 4.24
C LEU A 531 34.49 14.02 5.44
N ASP A 532 33.88 12.84 5.65
CA ASP A 532 34.21 11.91 6.74
C ASP A 532 35.73 11.60 6.81
N LYS A 533 36.40 11.54 5.66
CA LYS A 533 37.83 11.26 5.57
C LYS A 533 38.69 12.36 6.13
N TRP A 534 38.20 13.60 6.12
CA TRP A 534 38.94 14.78 6.57
C TRP A 534 38.64 15.14 8.03
N ILE A 535 37.44 14.82 8.53
CA ILE A 535 37.04 15.15 9.91
C ILE A 535 37.22 14.00 10.91
N PHE A 536 37.29 12.73 10.49
CA PHE A 536 37.40 11.60 11.42
C PHE A 536 38.72 10.81 11.33
N LYS A 537 39.44 10.82 10.20
CA LYS A 537 40.66 10.04 10.04
C LYS A 537 41.88 10.88 10.43
N LYS A 538 42.50 10.53 11.55
CA LYS A 538 43.71 11.17 12.06
C LYS A 538 44.93 10.26 11.86
N ASN A 539 45.52 10.27 10.68
CA ASN A 539 46.88 9.78 10.52
C ASN A 539 47.85 10.93 10.87
N LYS A 540 48.84 10.67 11.71
CA LYS A 540 49.85 11.68 12.06
C LYS A 540 50.62 12.10 10.80
N GLY A 541 50.42 13.33 10.34
CA GLY A 541 51.11 13.94 9.19
C GLY A 541 50.25 14.23 7.97
N GLU A 542 48.93 13.95 7.99
CA GLU A 542 48.00 14.36 6.93
C GLU A 542 47.53 15.82 7.11
N PHE A 543 47.13 16.46 6.01
CA PHE A 543 46.66 17.85 5.96
C PHE A 543 45.36 18.01 6.76
N LEU A 544 45.41 18.79 7.84
CA LEU A 544 44.24 19.11 8.67
C LEU A 544 43.48 20.29 8.04
N LEU A 545 42.17 20.16 7.88
CA LEU A 545 41.32 21.27 7.45
C LEU A 545 41.29 22.34 8.55
N ASP A 546 41.72 23.56 8.20
CA ASP A 546 41.59 24.72 9.07
C ASP A 546 40.13 25.12 9.31
N TRP A 547 39.91 26.02 10.26
CA TRP A 547 38.56 26.45 10.61
C TRP A 547 37.83 27.12 9.45
N ASP A 548 38.51 27.98 8.69
CA ASP A 548 37.90 28.69 7.56
C ASP A 548 37.38 27.70 6.50
N THR A 549 38.16 26.68 6.17
CA THR A 549 37.77 25.63 5.23
C THR A 549 36.59 24.83 5.77
N ARG A 550 36.62 24.42 7.05
CA ARG A 550 35.51 23.70 7.70
C ARG A 550 34.22 24.53 7.72
N PHE A 551 34.33 25.83 8.02
CA PHE A 551 33.20 26.74 8.03
C PHE A 551 32.60 26.92 6.63
N ASN A 552 33.45 27.06 5.60
CA ASN A 552 33.02 27.14 4.21
C ASN A 552 32.34 25.84 3.73
N ILE A 553 32.81 24.67 4.19
CA ILE A 553 32.17 23.38 3.93
C ILE A 553 30.78 23.32 4.56
N ALA A 554 30.64 23.73 5.83
CA ALA A 554 29.35 23.81 6.52
C ALA A 554 28.38 24.75 5.78
N LEU A 555 28.84 25.96 5.46
CA LEU A 555 28.05 26.96 4.73
C LEU A 555 27.65 26.46 3.33
N GLY A 556 28.58 25.85 2.59
CA GLY A 556 28.31 25.29 1.28
C GLY A 556 27.28 24.16 1.31
N THR A 557 27.39 23.27 2.30
CA THR A 557 26.41 22.20 2.54
C THR A 557 25.02 22.79 2.83
N ALA A 558 24.94 23.83 3.67
CA ALA A 558 23.69 24.53 3.97
C ALA A 558 23.07 25.18 2.73
N LYS A 559 23.89 25.83 1.88
CA LYS A 559 23.45 26.42 0.60
C LYS A 559 22.90 25.36 -0.36
N GLY A 560 23.54 24.20 -0.44
CA GLY A 560 23.05 23.08 -1.24
C GLY A 560 21.67 22.60 -0.79
N LEU A 561 21.47 22.47 0.52
CA LEU A 561 20.18 22.06 1.09
C LEU A 561 19.09 23.14 0.96
N ALA A 562 19.42 24.42 1.18
CA ALA A 562 18.51 25.53 0.99
C ALA A 562 17.95 25.55 -0.44
N TYR A 563 18.83 25.38 -1.43
CA TYR A 563 18.42 25.27 -2.83
C TYR A 563 17.41 24.13 -3.06
N LEU A 564 17.65 22.94 -2.51
CA LEU A 564 16.74 21.80 -2.63
C LEU A 564 15.37 22.04 -1.98
N HIS A 565 15.34 22.72 -0.84
CA HIS A 565 14.13 22.93 -0.06
C HIS A 565 13.28 24.09 -0.56
N GLU A 566 13.91 25.17 -1.03
CA GLU A 566 13.27 26.47 -1.18
C GLU A 566 13.35 27.04 -2.62
N ASP A 567 14.41 26.73 -3.38
CA ASP A 567 14.65 27.32 -4.72
C ASP A 567 14.27 26.40 -5.90
N CYS A 568 14.20 25.09 -5.70
CA CYS A 568 13.70 24.15 -6.70
C CYS A 568 12.18 24.33 -6.94
N ASP A 569 11.70 24.05 -8.17
CA ASP A 569 10.27 24.14 -8.53
C ASP A 569 9.39 23.31 -7.58
N SER A 570 9.83 22.08 -7.34
CA SER A 570 9.31 21.17 -6.31
C SER A 570 10.29 21.12 -5.14
N LYS A 571 9.77 21.07 -3.91
CA LYS A 571 10.59 20.89 -2.71
C LYS A 571 11.20 19.49 -2.72
N ILE A 572 12.50 19.37 -2.52
CA ILE A 572 13.21 18.08 -2.53
C ILE A 572 13.80 17.81 -1.14
N VAL A 573 13.35 16.76 -0.48
CA VAL A 573 13.92 16.29 0.80
C VAL A 573 14.96 15.21 0.51
N HIS A 574 16.20 15.40 0.96
CA HIS A 574 17.35 14.54 0.65
C HIS A 574 17.30 13.20 1.36
N CYS A 575 16.88 13.16 2.63
CA CYS A 575 16.68 11.97 3.46
C CYS A 575 17.95 11.21 3.92
N ASP A 576 19.13 11.52 3.37
CA ASP A 576 20.40 10.86 3.76
C ASP A 576 21.58 11.83 3.91
N ILE A 577 21.40 12.93 4.64
CA ILE A 577 22.49 13.88 4.92
C ILE A 577 23.41 13.32 6.02
N LYS A 578 24.69 13.18 5.69
CA LYS A 578 25.78 12.69 6.54
C LYS A 578 27.15 13.06 5.92
N PRO A 579 28.27 13.01 6.66
CA PRO A 579 29.59 13.39 6.15
C PRO A 579 30.04 12.57 4.94
N GLU A 580 29.65 11.31 4.83
CA GLU A 580 29.98 10.44 3.69
C GLU A 580 29.33 10.92 2.37
N ASN A 581 28.21 11.64 2.47
CA ASN A 581 27.44 12.15 1.33
C ASN A 581 27.76 13.63 1.01
N VAL A 582 28.67 14.27 1.77
CA VAL A 582 29.22 15.59 1.43
C VAL A 582 30.59 15.40 0.80
N LEU A 583 30.69 15.66 -0.51
CA LEU A 583 31.92 15.49 -1.28
C LEU A 583 32.64 16.83 -1.48
N LEU A 584 33.95 16.77 -1.62
CA LEU A 584 34.84 17.94 -1.71
C LEU A 584 35.58 17.94 -3.05
N ASP A 585 35.51 19.05 -3.77
CA ASP A 585 36.31 19.27 -4.98
C ASP A 585 37.77 19.62 -4.65
N ASP A 586 38.58 19.88 -5.70
CA ASP A 586 40.00 20.21 -5.60
C ASP A 586 40.30 21.43 -4.72
N HIS A 587 39.32 22.32 -4.51
CA HIS A 587 39.42 23.53 -3.69
C HIS A 587 38.68 23.40 -2.35
N PHE A 588 38.34 22.17 -1.94
CA PHE A 588 37.56 21.87 -0.73
C PHE A 588 36.15 22.49 -0.71
N MET A 589 35.57 22.78 -1.89
CA MET A 589 34.18 23.20 -1.97
C MET A 589 33.25 22.01 -1.74
N ALA A 590 32.31 22.18 -0.81
CA ALA A 590 31.33 21.16 -0.47
C ALA A 590 30.24 21.01 -1.52
N LYS A 591 29.96 19.76 -1.90
CA LYS A 591 28.86 19.35 -2.77
C LYS A 591 28.09 18.18 -2.18
N VAL A 592 26.78 18.32 -2.02
CA VAL A 592 25.89 17.26 -1.51
C VAL A 592 25.65 16.22 -2.61
N SER A 593 25.72 14.95 -2.24
CA SER A 593 25.63 13.78 -3.13
C SER A 593 24.68 12.70 -2.57
N ASP A 594 24.39 11.70 -3.40
CA ASP A 594 23.58 10.51 -3.07
C ASP A 594 22.09 10.76 -2.84
N PHE A 595 21.38 11.05 -3.93
CA PHE A 595 19.93 11.32 -3.95
C PHE A 595 19.06 10.05 -4.03
N GLY A 596 19.62 8.86 -3.79
CA GLY A 596 18.90 7.58 -3.92
C GLY A 596 17.66 7.45 -3.02
N LEU A 597 17.64 8.17 -1.90
CA LEU A 597 16.51 8.23 -0.95
C LEU A 597 15.67 9.51 -1.07
N ALA A 598 16.04 10.44 -1.95
CA ALA A 598 15.41 11.75 -2.03
C ALA A 598 13.93 11.67 -2.44
N LYS A 599 13.14 12.65 -1.99
CA LYS A 599 11.68 12.72 -2.18
C LYS A 599 11.28 14.08 -2.71
N LEU A 600 10.43 14.07 -3.75
CA LEU A 600 9.77 15.26 -4.26
C LEU A 600 8.49 15.54 -3.46
N MET A 601 8.31 16.79 -3.06
CA MET A 601 7.15 17.33 -2.35
C MET A 601 6.60 18.52 -3.13
N ASN A 602 5.28 18.56 -3.30
CA ASN A 602 4.63 19.77 -3.81
C ASN A 602 4.76 20.89 -2.76
N ARG A 603 4.87 22.14 -3.19
CA ARG A 603 5.08 23.29 -2.27
C ARG A 603 3.99 23.44 -1.19
N GLU A 604 2.79 22.92 -1.46
CA GLU A 604 1.64 22.94 -0.54
C GLU A 604 1.59 21.75 0.43
N GLN A 605 2.44 20.73 0.22
CA GLN A 605 2.56 19.59 1.14
C GLN A 605 3.51 19.94 2.28
N SER A 606 3.04 19.82 3.53
CA SER A 606 3.86 20.05 4.72
C SER A 606 4.59 18.79 5.21
N HIS A 607 4.09 17.59 4.87
CA HIS A 607 4.68 16.33 5.33
C HIS A 607 4.53 15.17 4.33
N VAL A 608 5.44 14.19 4.41
CA VAL A 608 5.44 12.94 3.63
C VAL A 608 5.53 11.74 4.56
N PHE A 609 4.72 10.71 4.34
CA PHE A 609 4.91 9.41 4.98
C PHE A 609 5.74 8.51 4.07
N THR A 610 6.86 8.00 4.57
CA THR A 610 7.76 7.09 3.83
C THR A 610 8.22 5.96 4.74
N THR A 611 8.70 4.85 4.15
CA THR A 611 9.34 3.76 4.91
C THR A 611 10.57 4.28 5.66
N LEU A 612 10.84 3.75 6.86
CA LEU A 612 11.99 4.13 7.69
C LEU A 612 13.29 3.75 6.97
N ARG A 613 13.86 4.71 6.24
CA ARG A 613 15.08 4.59 5.44
C ARG A 613 15.92 5.86 5.65
N GLY A 614 17.22 5.69 5.85
CA GLY A 614 18.21 6.74 6.12
C GLY A 614 19.27 6.24 7.11
N THR A 615 20.31 7.03 7.35
CA THR A 615 21.46 6.59 8.16
C THR A 615 21.23 6.82 9.67
N ARG A 616 21.27 5.72 10.45
CA ARG A 616 21.13 5.76 11.92
C ARG A 616 22.15 6.73 12.53
N GLY A 617 21.68 7.59 13.41
CA GLY A 617 22.47 8.66 14.04
C GLY A 617 22.31 10.04 13.40
N TYR A 618 21.79 10.12 12.17
CA TYR A 618 21.42 11.38 11.51
C TYR A 618 19.90 11.52 11.32
N LEU A 619 19.14 10.44 11.58
CA LEU A 619 17.68 10.42 11.53
C LEU A 619 17.08 11.33 12.59
N ALA A 620 16.18 12.20 12.16
CA ALA A 620 15.41 13.05 13.06
C ALA A 620 14.46 12.23 13.96
N PRO A 621 14.13 12.68 15.19
CA PRO A 621 13.26 11.97 16.12
C PRO A 621 11.91 11.55 15.52
N GLU A 622 11.27 12.43 14.74
CA GLU A 622 9.98 12.18 14.11
C GLU A 622 10.01 10.96 13.17
N TRP A 623 11.16 10.73 12.52
CA TRP A 623 11.39 9.63 11.59
C TRP A 623 11.40 8.27 12.32
N ILE A 624 11.91 8.26 13.55
CA ILE A 624 12.04 7.07 14.40
C ILE A 624 10.69 6.72 15.03
N THR A 625 9.88 7.74 15.33
CA THR A 625 8.54 7.60 15.93
C THR A 625 7.41 7.38 14.91
N ASN A 626 7.75 7.17 13.63
CA ASN A 626 6.80 6.92 12.53
C ASN A 626 5.80 8.08 12.27
N TYR A 627 6.19 9.32 12.60
CA TYR A 627 5.48 10.53 12.21
C TYR A 627 5.88 10.96 10.78
N ALA A 628 5.09 11.83 10.17
CA ALA A 628 5.33 12.31 8.82
C ALA A 628 6.61 13.18 8.73
N ILE A 629 7.50 12.87 7.78
CA ILE A 629 8.77 13.58 7.56
C ILE A 629 8.56 14.87 6.77
N SER A 630 9.48 15.84 6.89
CA SER A 630 9.45 17.11 6.15
C SER A 630 10.87 17.57 5.82
N GLU A 631 11.04 18.74 5.19
CA GLU A 631 12.37 19.33 5.02
C GLU A 631 13.12 19.55 6.35
N LYS A 632 12.38 19.68 7.46
CA LYS A 632 12.95 19.82 8.81
C LYS A 632 13.70 18.58 9.28
N SER A 633 13.46 17.43 8.67
CA SER A 633 14.21 16.22 8.95
C SER A 633 15.63 16.30 8.39
N ASP A 634 15.82 16.88 7.19
CA ASP A 634 17.16 17.19 6.65
C ASP A 634 17.88 18.27 7.48
N VAL A 635 17.14 19.26 8.01
CA VAL A 635 17.70 20.29 8.91
C VAL A 635 18.32 19.63 10.14
N TYR A 636 17.66 18.63 10.73
CA TYR A 636 18.19 17.88 11.86
C TYR A 636 19.47 17.13 11.47
N SER A 637 19.47 16.40 10.35
CA SER A 637 20.64 15.69 9.85
C SER A 637 21.81 16.64 9.56
N TYR A 638 21.54 17.83 9.01
CA TYR A 638 22.54 18.88 8.83
C TYR A 638 23.11 19.37 10.16
N GLY A 639 22.29 19.58 11.18
CA GLY A 639 22.75 19.97 12.52
C GLY A 639 23.70 18.96 13.14
N MET A 640 23.43 17.67 12.93
CA MET A 640 24.32 16.57 13.33
C MET A 640 25.65 16.61 12.57
N VAL A 641 25.65 16.82 11.26
CA VAL A 641 26.88 17.00 10.45
C VAL A 641 27.66 18.24 10.89
N LEU A 642 26.98 19.35 11.18
CA LEU A 642 27.60 20.60 11.60
C LEU A 642 28.35 20.43 12.94
N LEU A 643 27.77 19.68 13.89
CA LEU A 643 28.48 19.32 15.11
C LEU A 643 29.76 18.56 14.80
N GLU A 644 29.73 17.56 13.92
CA GLU A 644 30.91 16.76 13.58
C GLU A 644 32.01 17.58 12.89
N ILE A 645 31.63 18.56 12.06
CA ILE A 645 32.57 19.52 11.46
C ILE A 645 33.26 20.36 12.55
N ILE A 646 32.48 20.88 13.50
CA ILE A 646 32.97 21.70 14.62
C ILE A 646 33.90 20.89 15.54
N GLY A 647 33.48 19.69 15.92
CA GLY A 647 34.15 18.86 16.92
C GLY A 647 35.27 17.98 16.38
N GLY A 648 35.34 17.74 15.06
CA GLY A 648 36.31 16.81 14.48
C GLY A 648 36.20 15.38 15.03
N ARG A 649 34.98 14.99 15.43
CA ARG A 649 34.68 13.70 16.09
C ARG A 649 33.26 13.28 15.76
N LYS A 650 32.99 11.97 15.83
CA LYS A 650 31.64 11.44 15.59
C LYS A 650 30.66 11.90 16.67
N ASN A 651 29.39 12.06 16.29
CA ASN A 651 28.32 12.42 17.22
C ASN A 651 28.13 11.41 18.36
N TYR A 652 28.55 10.17 18.14
CA TYR A 652 28.64 9.16 19.18
C TYR A 652 30.00 8.47 19.15
N ASP A 653 30.70 8.48 20.29
CA ASP A 653 31.93 7.71 20.50
C ASP A 653 31.87 6.95 21.84
N PRO A 654 31.78 5.62 21.82
CA PRO A 654 31.76 4.77 23.02
C PRO A 654 33.08 4.78 23.81
N ARG A 655 34.20 5.18 23.18
CA ARG A 655 35.54 5.18 23.78
C ARG A 655 35.77 6.36 24.72
N GLU A 656 34.88 7.34 24.63
CA GLU A 656 34.90 8.56 25.42
C GLU A 656 34.16 8.38 26.74
N SER A 657 34.35 9.32 27.68
CA SER A 657 33.67 9.24 28.98
C SER A 657 32.15 9.20 28.80
N SER A 658 31.41 8.62 29.76
CA SER A 658 29.94 8.55 29.67
C SER A 658 29.29 9.92 29.42
N GLU A 659 29.93 10.99 29.86
CA GLU A 659 29.51 12.37 29.66
C GLU A 659 29.80 12.91 28.25
N LYS A 660 30.93 12.51 27.65
CA LYS A 660 31.37 12.94 26.30
C LYS A 660 30.96 11.99 25.18
N SER A 661 30.44 10.80 25.53
CA SER A 661 30.12 9.74 24.56
C SER A 661 29.03 10.16 23.56
N HIS A 662 28.04 10.96 23.99
CA HIS A 662 27.02 11.53 23.12
C HIS A 662 27.28 13.03 22.93
N PHE A 663 27.92 13.37 21.81
CA PHE A 663 28.45 14.70 21.56
C PHE A 663 27.39 15.82 21.49
N PRO A 664 26.18 15.62 20.92
CA PRO A 664 25.14 16.65 20.97
C PRO A 664 24.72 17.08 22.38
N THR A 665 24.56 16.13 23.30
CA THR A 665 24.23 16.43 24.70
C THR A 665 25.38 17.12 25.42
N TYR A 666 26.62 16.70 25.13
CA TYR A 666 27.81 17.36 25.65
C TYR A 666 27.90 18.81 25.15
N ALA A 667 27.60 19.07 23.87
CA ALA A 667 27.60 20.41 23.29
C ALA A 667 26.56 21.35 23.92
N PHE A 668 25.32 20.87 24.17
CA PHE A 668 24.32 21.65 24.92
C PHE A 668 24.83 22.05 26.31
N LYS A 669 25.40 21.09 27.06
CA LYS A 669 25.94 21.33 28.40
C LYS A 669 27.09 22.35 28.38
N MET A 670 28.07 22.17 27.50
CA MET A 670 29.22 23.08 27.41
C MET A 670 28.82 24.49 26.95
N MET A 671 27.81 24.60 26.07
CA MET A 671 27.24 25.91 25.70
C MET A 671 26.56 26.61 26.88
N GLU A 672 25.82 25.87 27.71
CA GLU A 672 25.19 26.42 28.93
C GLU A 672 26.22 26.89 29.96
N GLU A 673 27.30 26.13 30.12
CA GLU A 673 28.41 26.46 31.02
C GLU A 673 29.35 27.55 30.45
N GLY A 674 29.14 27.99 29.21
CA GLY A 674 29.98 28.98 28.53
C GLY A 674 31.35 28.45 28.08
N LYS A 675 31.57 27.13 28.13
CA LYS A 675 32.83 26.46 27.78
C LYS A 675 32.87 26.07 26.29
N LEU A 676 32.75 27.07 25.41
CA LEU A 676 32.60 26.82 23.97
C LEU A 676 33.84 26.16 23.34
N ARG A 677 35.05 26.43 23.86
CA ARG A 677 36.30 25.82 23.37
C ARG A 677 36.30 24.29 23.51
N ASP A 678 35.61 23.75 24.52
CA ASP A 678 35.56 22.30 24.77
C ASP A 678 34.70 21.54 23.75
N ILE A 679 33.89 22.26 22.95
CA ILE A 679 33.08 21.69 21.86
C ILE A 679 33.91 21.55 20.58
N PHE A 680 34.92 22.39 20.39
CA PHE A 680 35.73 22.43 19.18
C PHE A 680 36.78 21.32 19.14
N ASP A 681 37.15 20.93 17.92
CA ASP A 681 38.31 20.08 17.69
C ASP A 681 39.56 20.68 18.35
N SER A 682 40.15 19.93 19.27
CA SER A 682 41.30 20.36 20.06
C SER A 682 42.55 20.60 19.22
N GLU A 683 42.61 20.04 18.00
CA GLU A 683 43.73 20.19 17.07
C GLU A 683 43.62 21.46 16.20
N LEU A 684 42.48 22.15 16.22
CA LEU A 684 42.32 23.42 15.52
C LEU A 684 42.89 24.58 16.34
N GLU A 685 43.77 25.36 15.73
CA GLU A 685 44.10 26.70 16.18
C GLU A 685 42.99 27.66 15.78
N ILE A 686 42.41 28.33 16.77
CA ILE A 686 41.18 29.11 16.64
C ILE A 686 41.45 30.50 17.22
N ASP A 687 41.09 31.55 16.48
CA ASP A 687 41.05 32.93 17.02
C ASP A 687 39.81 33.10 17.90
N GLU A 688 39.99 33.20 19.22
CA GLU A 688 38.87 33.33 20.17
C GLU A 688 37.97 34.55 19.92
N ASN A 689 38.39 35.51 19.08
CA ASN A 689 37.60 36.69 18.69
C ASN A 689 36.68 36.47 17.48
N ASP A 690 36.74 35.34 16.80
CA ASP A 690 35.90 35.09 15.63
C ASP A 690 34.49 34.65 16.05
N ASP A 691 33.53 35.56 15.90
CA ASP A 691 32.13 35.35 16.26
C ASP A 691 31.45 34.17 15.53
N ARG A 692 32.03 33.70 14.40
CA ARG A 692 31.55 32.51 13.67
C ARG A 692 31.58 31.26 14.54
N PHE A 693 32.47 31.19 15.54
CA PHE A 693 32.57 30.06 16.46
C PHE A 693 31.30 29.86 17.28
N GLN A 694 30.85 30.93 17.94
CA GLN A 694 29.63 30.87 18.74
C GLN A 694 28.40 30.69 17.85
N CYS A 695 28.42 31.31 16.66
CA CYS A 695 27.33 31.22 15.71
C CYS A 695 27.12 29.78 15.24
N ALA A 696 28.17 29.09 14.78
CA ALA A 696 28.08 27.73 14.27
C ALA A 696 27.54 26.74 15.30
N ILE A 697 27.99 26.83 16.56
CA ILE A 697 27.47 25.99 17.67
C ILE A 697 25.98 26.26 17.88
N LYS A 698 25.57 27.53 18.01
CA LYS A 698 24.16 27.88 18.23
C LYS A 698 23.29 27.39 17.09
N VAL A 699 23.73 27.54 15.84
CA VAL A 699 23.03 27.05 14.65
C VAL A 699 22.87 25.54 14.70
N ALA A 700 23.95 24.79 14.98
CA ALA A 700 23.89 23.33 15.08
C ALA A 700 22.85 22.88 16.12
N LEU A 701 22.84 23.52 17.30
CA LEU A 701 21.91 23.23 18.38
C LEU A 701 20.45 23.65 18.07
N TRP A 702 20.22 24.70 17.28
CA TRP A 702 18.90 25.03 16.74
C TRP A 702 18.39 24.01 15.72
N CYS A 703 19.30 23.45 14.91
CA CYS A 703 18.96 22.45 13.90
C CYS A 703 18.54 21.10 14.52
N ILE A 704 19.12 20.70 15.65
CA ILE A 704 18.88 19.39 16.29
C ILE A 704 17.77 19.38 17.36
N GLN A 705 16.89 20.38 17.36
CA GLN A 705 15.76 20.44 18.30
C GLN A 705 14.82 19.24 18.13
N GLU A 706 14.25 18.73 19.22
CA GLU A 706 13.32 17.59 19.17
C GLU A 706 12.06 17.94 18.37
N ASP A 707 11.48 19.11 18.62
CA ASP A 707 10.33 19.63 17.88
C ASP A 707 10.76 20.19 16.50
N MET A 708 10.17 19.64 15.44
CA MET A 708 10.41 20.06 14.05
C MET A 708 10.01 21.52 13.76
N SER A 709 9.04 22.06 14.51
CA SER A 709 8.56 23.44 14.33
C SER A 709 9.59 24.47 14.79
N MET A 710 10.41 24.10 15.78
CA MET A 710 11.47 24.93 16.35
C MET A 710 12.73 25.00 15.48
N ARG A 711 12.92 24.03 14.58
CA ARG A 711 14.08 23.99 13.68
C ARG A 711 13.97 25.09 12.62
N PRO A 712 15.03 25.87 12.36
CA PRO A 712 15.03 26.90 11.31
C PRO A 712 14.90 26.26 9.91
N SER A 713 14.50 27.04 8.91
CA SER A 713 14.63 26.62 7.51
C SER A 713 16.09 26.67 7.05
N MET A 714 16.45 25.96 5.98
CA MET A 714 17.84 25.96 5.51
C MET A 714 18.29 27.32 4.97
N THR A 715 17.43 28.09 4.29
CA THR A 715 17.71 29.50 3.98
C THR A 715 18.01 30.31 5.23
N ARG A 716 17.27 30.09 6.32
CA ARG A 716 17.53 30.79 7.58
C ARG A 716 18.86 30.37 8.20
N VAL A 717 19.21 29.07 8.12
CA VAL A 717 20.52 28.56 8.55
C VAL A 717 21.66 29.22 7.77
N VAL A 718 21.52 29.38 6.45
CA VAL A 718 22.51 30.10 5.62
C VAL A 718 22.65 31.55 6.08
N GLN A 719 21.55 32.27 6.27
CA GLN A 719 21.58 33.67 6.77
C GLN A 719 22.22 33.79 8.16
N MET A 720 22.04 32.80 9.03
CA MET A 720 22.67 32.76 10.35
C MET A 720 24.18 32.60 10.21
N LEU A 721 24.64 31.66 9.39
CA LEU A 721 26.06 31.40 9.16
C LEU A 721 26.76 32.55 8.41
N GLU A 722 26.09 33.23 7.48
CA GLU A 722 26.65 34.41 6.81
C GLU A 722 26.69 35.67 7.71
N GLY A 723 26.19 35.60 8.93
CA GLY A 723 26.15 36.73 9.87
C GLY A 723 25.11 37.79 9.52
N ILE A 724 24.17 37.49 8.61
CA ILE A 724 23.09 38.40 8.19
C ILE A 724 22.04 38.54 9.30
N CYS A 725 21.94 37.56 10.19
CA CYS A 725 21.00 37.59 11.30
C CYS A 725 21.61 37.12 12.63
N ILE A 726 21.18 37.76 13.72
CA ILE A 726 21.61 37.42 15.07
C ILE A 726 21.01 36.07 15.47
N VAL A 727 21.86 35.15 15.92
CA VAL A 727 21.44 33.82 16.39
C VAL A 727 21.12 33.88 17.89
N PRO A 728 19.85 33.74 18.30
CA PRO A 728 19.49 33.69 19.71
C PRO A 728 20.01 32.40 20.35
N LYS A 729 20.12 32.39 21.68
CA LYS A 729 20.47 31.17 22.43
C LYS A 729 19.41 30.08 22.18
N PRO A 730 19.78 28.85 21.79
CA PRO A 730 18.82 27.79 21.52
C PRO A 730 18.14 27.30 22.81
N PRO A 731 16.93 26.73 22.71
CA PRO A 731 16.24 26.12 23.85
C PRO A 731 17.04 24.95 24.44
N THR A 732 16.93 24.77 25.75
CA THR A 732 17.51 23.66 26.52
C THR A 732 16.88 22.33 26.07
N SER A 733 17.68 21.33 25.69
CA SER A 733 17.16 20.00 25.35
C SER A 733 16.56 19.31 26.57
N SER A 734 15.41 18.64 26.43
CA SER A 734 14.87 17.78 27.49
C SER A 734 15.85 16.63 27.79
N SER A 735 16.07 16.31 29.07
CA SER A 735 17.01 15.23 29.47
C SER A 735 16.52 13.82 29.09
N LEU A 736 15.28 13.70 28.60
CA LEU A 736 14.60 12.44 28.31
C LEU A 736 14.95 11.89 26.92
N GLY A 737 14.98 12.74 25.88
CA GLY A 737 15.37 12.32 24.52
C GLY A 737 16.87 12.02 24.39
N SER A 738 17.71 12.78 25.11
CA SER A 738 19.17 12.55 25.18
C SER A 738 19.53 11.15 25.73
N ARG A 739 18.76 10.65 26.71
CA ARG A 739 18.95 9.30 27.29
C ARG A 739 18.50 8.18 26.34
N LEU A 740 17.42 8.40 25.58
CA LEU A 740 16.92 7.45 24.58
C LEU A 740 17.91 7.31 23.41
N TYR A 741 18.49 8.42 22.93
CA TYR A 741 19.50 8.43 21.88
C TYR A 741 20.83 7.80 22.32
N ALA A 742 21.39 8.18 23.48
CA ALA A 742 22.64 7.61 23.99
C ALA A 742 22.57 6.09 24.24
N THR A 743 21.39 5.57 24.58
CA THR A 743 21.14 4.14 24.77
C THR A 743 21.08 3.37 23.43
N MET A 744 20.56 4.00 22.37
CA MET A 744 20.49 3.39 21.03
C MET A 744 21.87 3.22 20.38
N PHE A 745 22.81 4.11 20.69
CA PHE A 745 24.17 4.04 20.16
C PHE A 745 25.11 3.09 20.92
N LYS A 746 24.85 2.83 22.22
CA LYS A 746 25.62 1.88 23.04
C LYS A 746 25.61 0.44 22.51
N SER A 747 24.63 0.09 21.67
CA SER A 747 24.53 -1.24 21.05
C SER A 747 25.31 -1.37 19.72
N SER A 748 26.04 -0.35 19.28
CA SER A 748 26.61 -0.29 17.91
C SER A 748 28.15 -0.19 17.83
N SER A 749 28.84 -0.22 18.97
CA SER A 749 30.29 -0.01 19.03
C SER A 749 31.18 -1.24 18.82
N GLU A 750 30.60 -2.41 18.59
CA GLU A 750 31.35 -3.63 18.26
C GLU A 750 31.29 -3.92 16.76
N GLU A 751 31.90 -3.09 15.90
CA GLU A 751 32.25 -3.53 14.54
C GLU A 751 33.29 -2.59 13.91
N GLY A 752 34.56 -3.00 13.99
CA GLY A 752 35.66 -2.25 13.40
C GLY A 752 37.07 -2.68 13.83
N ALA A 753 37.36 -3.99 13.88
CA ALA A 753 38.72 -4.53 13.82
C ALA A 753 38.69 -6.00 13.38
N THR A 754 39.44 -6.34 12.33
CA THR A 754 39.63 -7.70 11.83
C THR A 754 40.32 -8.59 12.87
N SER A 755 39.59 -9.56 13.43
CA SER A 755 39.94 -11.00 13.56
C SER A 755 39.22 -11.66 14.75
N SER A 756 38.55 -12.79 14.48
CA SER A 756 38.11 -13.88 15.38
C SER A 756 37.24 -13.55 16.63
N ALA A 757 35.97 -13.98 16.55
CA ALA A 757 34.94 -14.36 17.56
C ALA A 757 35.25 -14.40 19.09
N PRO A 758 34.22 -14.49 19.98
CA PRO A 758 32.78 -14.20 19.83
C PRO A 758 32.18 -13.27 20.92
N SER A 759 30.98 -12.82 20.57
CA SER A 759 29.97 -11.99 21.24
C SER A 759 29.53 -12.37 22.66
N ASP A 760 29.35 -11.36 23.50
CA ASP A 760 28.37 -11.31 24.60
C ASP A 760 28.13 -9.84 24.99
N CYS A 761 26.89 -9.33 24.90
CA CYS A 761 26.30 -8.30 25.80
C CYS A 761 24.90 -7.79 25.38
N ASN A 762 23.89 -8.34 26.07
CA ASN A 762 22.75 -7.70 26.77
C ASN A 762 21.80 -6.66 26.12
N SER A 763 20.52 -7.04 26.23
CA SER A 763 19.31 -6.54 25.60
C SER A 763 18.43 -5.64 26.49
N ASP A 764 18.99 -4.79 27.37
CA ASP A 764 18.17 -3.98 28.30
C ASP A 764 17.65 -2.64 27.71
N ALA A 765 18.00 -2.29 26.48
CA ALA A 765 17.66 -0.99 25.87
C ALA A 765 16.24 -0.89 25.26
N TYR A 766 15.66 -2.01 24.78
CA TYR A 766 14.34 -2.00 24.14
C TYR A 766 13.17 -1.94 25.15
N LEU A 767 13.41 -2.35 26.40
CA LEU A 767 12.38 -2.47 27.43
C LEU A 767 11.99 -1.14 28.10
N SER A 768 12.79 -0.08 27.97
CA SER A 768 12.46 1.24 28.52
C SER A 768 11.48 2.04 27.66
N ALA A 769 11.49 1.83 26.34
CA ALA A 769 10.63 2.58 25.41
C ALA A 769 9.19 2.02 25.41
N VAL A 770 9.05 0.71 25.58
CA VAL A 770 7.74 0.05 25.73
C VAL A 770 7.06 0.47 27.04
N ARG A 771 7.84 0.74 28.11
CA ARG A 771 7.33 1.09 29.45
C ARG A 771 6.53 2.40 29.52
N ASN A 772 6.75 3.37 28.62
CA ASN A 772 6.07 4.67 28.71
C ASN A 772 4.81 4.79 27.82
N CYS A 773 4.60 3.90 26.84
CA CYS A 773 3.32 3.83 26.13
C CYS A 773 2.26 3.03 26.93
N THR A 774 2.66 2.27 27.94
CA THR A 774 1.74 1.54 28.84
C THR A 774 1.21 2.41 29.99
N LEU A 775 1.66 3.66 30.15
CA LEU A 775 1.22 4.55 31.24
C LEU A 775 -0.20 5.13 31.08
N LEU A 776 -0.89 4.89 29.96
CA LEU A 776 -2.33 5.19 29.83
C LEU A 776 -3.24 3.96 30.04
N TYR A 777 -2.65 2.75 30.15
CA TYR A 777 -3.37 1.51 30.50
C TYR A 777 -3.12 1.04 31.94
N HIS A 778 -2.22 1.72 32.66
CA HIS A 778 -1.75 1.32 33.99
C HIS A 778 -2.72 1.66 35.15
N ASP A 779 -3.75 2.48 34.93
CA ASP A 779 -4.63 2.95 36.01
C ASP A 779 -5.89 2.10 36.27
N MET A 780 -6.14 1.04 35.50
CA MET A 780 -7.37 0.24 35.68
C MET A 780 -7.18 -1.18 36.23
N PHE A 781 -5.98 -1.76 36.24
CA PHE A 781 -5.80 -3.15 36.70
C PHE A 781 -4.44 -3.40 37.37
N TRP A 782 -4.21 -2.84 38.57
CA TRP A 782 -3.15 -3.31 39.46
C TRP A 782 -3.44 -3.05 40.94
N PRO A 783 -4.14 -3.97 41.60
CA PRO A 783 -3.70 -4.32 42.95
C PRO A 783 -3.78 -5.84 43.15
N SER A 784 -2.78 -6.61 42.70
CA SER A 784 -2.62 -8.01 43.15
C SER A 784 -1.23 -8.66 43.01
N ILE A 785 -0.23 -8.10 42.32
CA ILE A 785 1.06 -8.81 42.15
C ILE A 785 2.27 -7.96 42.54
N GLN A 786 2.32 -7.53 43.81
CA GLN A 786 3.57 -7.16 44.46
C GLN A 786 4.06 -8.33 45.31
N ALA A 787 4.61 -9.35 44.66
CA ALA A 787 5.51 -10.32 45.27
C ALA A 787 6.06 -11.22 44.16
N ILE A 788 7.25 -10.93 43.67
CA ILE A 788 8.32 -11.89 43.33
C ILE A 788 9.48 -11.04 42.81
N SER A 789 10.54 -11.04 43.60
CA SER A 789 11.81 -10.37 43.33
C SER A 789 12.77 -11.37 42.71
N LEU A 790 13.51 -10.91 41.69
CA LEU A 790 14.79 -11.41 41.18
C LEU A 790 14.80 -12.75 40.40
N SER A 791 15.57 -12.74 39.30
CA SER A 791 16.01 -13.84 38.41
C SER A 791 14.99 -14.54 37.49
N VAL A 792 14.42 -13.83 36.50
CA VAL A 792 13.81 -14.46 35.30
C VAL A 792 14.20 -13.68 34.04
N SER A 793 14.66 -14.37 32.99
CA SER A 793 14.94 -13.80 31.66
C SER A 793 13.64 -13.37 30.97
N TRP A 794 13.41 -12.06 30.81
CA TRP A 794 12.21 -11.49 30.18
C TRP A 794 12.09 -11.81 28.67
N ALA A 795 13.20 -12.11 27.99
CA ALA A 795 13.20 -12.47 26.57
C ALA A 795 12.60 -13.87 26.33
N ASP A 796 12.95 -14.83 27.20
CA ASP A 796 12.42 -16.20 27.12
C ASP A 796 10.92 -16.24 27.50
N MET A 797 10.52 -15.41 28.47
CA MET A 797 9.11 -15.26 28.87
C MET A 797 8.24 -14.68 27.74
N ASN A 798 8.73 -13.69 27.00
CA ASN A 798 7.99 -13.12 25.85
C ASN A 798 7.90 -14.09 24.67
N ILE A 799 8.95 -14.86 24.36
CA ILE A 799 8.91 -15.85 23.28
C ILE A 799 7.94 -16.98 23.63
N ALA A 800 8.02 -17.50 24.85
CA ALA A 800 7.13 -18.53 25.37
C ALA A 800 5.66 -18.12 25.30
N VAL A 801 5.33 -16.92 25.78
CA VAL A 801 3.95 -16.39 25.78
C VAL A 801 3.47 -16.04 24.37
N ALA A 802 4.29 -15.40 23.54
CA ALA A 802 3.91 -15.04 22.18
C ALA A 802 3.68 -16.27 21.28
N GLY A 803 4.48 -17.34 21.43
CA GLY A 803 4.26 -18.59 20.71
C GLY A 803 3.01 -19.34 21.18
N ALA A 804 2.71 -19.31 22.49
CA ALA A 804 1.48 -19.89 23.04
C ALA A 804 0.22 -19.16 22.54
N GLU A 805 0.27 -17.83 22.51
CA GLU A 805 -0.83 -16.98 22.05
C GLU A 805 -1.01 -17.06 20.53
N ALA A 806 0.07 -17.17 19.75
CA ALA A 806 -0.01 -17.39 18.31
C ALA A 806 -0.67 -18.72 17.94
N VAL A 807 -0.41 -19.79 18.70
CA VAL A 807 -1.10 -21.09 18.51
C VAL A 807 -2.58 -20.96 18.81
N GLU A 808 -2.96 -20.27 19.89
CA GLU A 808 -4.37 -20.07 20.29
C GLU A 808 -5.14 -19.20 19.28
N VAL A 809 -4.54 -18.10 18.81
CA VAL A 809 -5.12 -17.21 17.78
C VAL A 809 -5.31 -17.93 16.44
N CYS A 810 -4.42 -18.88 16.11
CA CYS A 810 -4.53 -19.71 14.91
C CYS A 810 -5.50 -20.91 15.05
N GLY A 811 -6.23 -21.02 16.18
CA GLY A 811 -7.22 -22.08 16.43
C GLY A 811 -6.68 -23.35 17.08
N GLY A 812 -5.41 -23.35 17.51
CA GLY A 812 -4.77 -24.44 18.24
C GLY A 812 -5.13 -24.49 19.73
N PRO A 813 -4.79 -25.57 20.44
CA PRO A 813 -5.12 -25.74 21.85
C PRO A 813 -4.31 -24.77 22.74
N PRO A 814 -4.88 -24.27 23.85
CA PRO A 814 -4.17 -23.37 24.75
C PRO A 814 -2.93 -24.06 25.35
N ILE A 815 -1.81 -23.33 25.35
CA ILE A 815 -0.52 -23.79 25.87
C ILE A 815 -0.25 -23.06 27.19
N GLN A 816 -0.26 -23.81 28.30
CA GLN A 816 0.12 -23.28 29.61
C GLN A 816 1.65 -23.29 29.72
N VAL A 817 2.26 -22.10 29.87
CA VAL A 817 3.70 -21.96 30.01
C VAL A 817 4.03 -21.41 31.40
N SER A 818 4.85 -22.13 32.16
CA SER A 818 5.21 -21.74 33.53
C SER A 818 6.27 -20.63 33.53
N PRO A 819 6.03 -19.45 34.15
CA PRO A 819 7.03 -18.40 34.26
C PRO A 819 8.08 -18.79 35.31
N GLY A 820 9.30 -19.11 34.89
CA GLY A 820 10.39 -19.35 35.82
C GLY A 820 11.53 -20.16 35.23
N ARG A 821 12.51 -19.48 34.65
CA ARG A 821 13.87 -20.02 34.51
C ARG A 821 14.60 -19.73 35.82
N LEU A 822 15.20 -20.75 36.43
CA LEU A 822 16.36 -20.54 37.31
C LEU A 822 17.58 -20.80 36.42
N ASP A 823 18.43 -19.80 36.23
CA ASP A 823 19.64 -19.95 35.41
C ASP A 823 20.52 -21.06 35.99
N THR A 824 20.64 -22.19 35.31
CA THR A 824 21.69 -23.16 35.62
C THR A 824 23.01 -22.55 35.18
N LEU A 825 23.93 -22.32 36.12
CA LEU A 825 25.30 -21.80 35.94
C LEU A 825 26.23 -22.72 35.10
N VAL A 826 25.67 -23.69 34.38
CA VAL A 826 26.42 -24.62 33.54
C VAL A 826 26.24 -24.16 32.09
N HIS A 827 27.35 -23.79 31.45
CA HIS A 827 27.38 -23.47 30.02
C HIS A 827 26.78 -24.62 29.19
N ASP A 828 25.89 -24.27 28.26
CA ASP A 828 25.42 -25.19 27.23
C ASP A 828 26.64 -25.68 26.42
N PRO A 829 26.94 -26.99 26.36
CA PRO A 829 28.09 -27.47 25.62
C PRO A 829 27.93 -27.13 24.14
N GLU A 830 28.97 -26.54 23.56
CA GLU A 830 29.08 -26.10 22.17
C GLU A 830 28.16 -26.86 21.18
N GLY A 831 26.97 -26.30 20.95
CA GLY A 831 25.97 -26.86 20.05
C GLY A 831 25.56 -25.83 19.03
N ARG A 832 26.35 -25.66 17.96
CA ARG A 832 25.96 -24.86 16.79
C ARG A 832 24.57 -25.27 16.30
N LEU A 833 23.81 -24.28 15.83
CA LEU A 833 22.65 -24.49 14.95
C LEU A 833 23.00 -25.52 13.85
N PRO A 834 22.08 -26.42 13.46
CA PRO A 834 22.34 -27.35 12.36
C PRO A 834 22.68 -26.55 11.09
N GLU A 835 23.83 -26.84 10.47
CA GLU A 835 24.21 -26.23 9.19
C GLU A 835 23.08 -26.42 8.16
N GLU A 836 22.79 -25.36 7.38
CA GLU A 836 21.69 -25.35 6.40
C GLU A 836 21.81 -26.41 5.29
N SER A 837 22.95 -27.10 5.21
CA SER A 837 23.27 -28.18 4.27
C SER A 837 23.06 -29.60 4.81
N LEU A 838 22.52 -29.79 6.02
CA LEU A 838 22.33 -31.12 6.61
C LEU A 838 21.17 -31.90 5.94
N ASN A 839 21.41 -33.16 5.62
CA ASN A 839 20.36 -34.10 5.20
C ASN A 839 19.47 -34.51 6.38
N ALA A 840 18.32 -35.14 6.12
CA ALA A 840 17.36 -35.53 7.17
C ALA A 840 17.98 -36.40 8.26
N SER A 841 18.92 -37.30 7.95
CA SER A 841 19.60 -38.13 8.96
C SER A 841 20.43 -37.28 9.93
N GLY A 842 21.09 -36.22 9.44
CA GLY A 842 21.82 -35.25 10.25
C GLY A 842 20.91 -34.42 11.16
N LEU A 843 19.78 -33.96 10.63
CA LEU A 843 18.77 -33.23 11.41
C LEU A 843 18.17 -34.09 12.53
N LYS A 844 17.82 -35.35 12.22
CA LYS A 844 17.31 -36.30 13.23
C LYS A 844 18.32 -36.52 14.36
N LYS A 845 19.60 -36.75 14.05
CA LYS A 845 20.65 -36.95 15.08
C LYS A 845 20.82 -35.71 15.96
N CYS A 846 20.76 -34.51 15.38
CA CYS A 846 20.87 -33.25 16.13
C CYS A 846 19.71 -33.10 17.14
N PHE A 847 18.47 -33.29 16.70
CA PHE A 847 17.29 -33.17 17.55
C PHE A 847 17.19 -34.31 18.58
N GLN A 848 17.55 -35.54 18.21
CA GLN A 848 17.61 -36.68 19.13
C GLN A 848 18.65 -36.49 20.23
N SER A 849 19.82 -35.89 19.92
CA SER A 849 20.83 -35.57 20.94
C SER A 849 20.34 -34.55 21.97
N LYS A 850 19.30 -33.79 21.63
CA LYS A 850 18.62 -32.81 22.48
C LYS A 850 17.30 -33.34 23.07
N GLY A 851 17.06 -34.64 22.95
CA GLY A 851 15.91 -35.33 23.52
C GLY A 851 14.61 -35.23 22.73
N PHE A 852 14.64 -34.70 21.50
CA PHE A 852 13.46 -34.61 20.63
C PHE A 852 13.29 -35.85 19.76
N LEU A 853 12.04 -36.29 19.60
CA LEU A 853 11.63 -37.36 18.69
C LEU A 853 11.56 -36.85 17.25
N THR A 854 11.63 -37.76 16.28
CA THR A 854 11.48 -37.44 14.85
C THR A 854 10.17 -36.70 14.56
N GLN A 855 9.08 -37.09 15.24
CA GLN A 855 7.77 -36.44 15.16
C GLN A 855 7.81 -34.97 15.61
N GLU A 856 8.45 -34.70 16.76
CA GLU A 856 8.58 -33.35 17.34
C GLU A 856 9.45 -32.44 16.46
N LEU A 857 10.49 -32.99 15.81
CA LEU A 857 11.28 -32.28 14.81
C LEU A 857 10.42 -31.84 13.61
N VAL A 858 9.60 -32.74 13.04
CA VAL A 858 8.75 -32.43 11.89
C VAL A 858 7.67 -31.41 12.27
N ALA A 859 7.10 -31.50 13.46
CA ALA A 859 6.16 -30.49 13.96
C ALA A 859 6.85 -29.12 14.12
N LEU A 860 8.01 -29.05 14.77
CA LEU A 860 8.76 -27.80 14.94
C LEU A 860 9.19 -27.16 13.61
N SER A 861 9.52 -27.95 12.58
CA SER A 861 9.84 -27.40 11.25
C SER A 861 8.70 -26.56 10.66
N GLY A 862 7.45 -26.89 10.98
CA GLY A 862 6.26 -26.16 10.55
C GLY A 862 6.00 -24.86 11.30
N ALA A 863 6.77 -24.47 12.33
CA ALA A 863 6.42 -23.31 13.17
C ALA A 863 6.31 -21.98 12.39
N HIS A 864 7.09 -21.81 11.32
CA HIS A 864 7.10 -20.59 10.50
C HIS A 864 5.76 -20.32 9.78
N THR A 865 4.87 -21.31 9.80
CA THR A 865 3.53 -21.25 9.23
C THR A 865 2.47 -20.77 10.24
N ILE A 866 2.87 -20.55 11.51
CA ILE A 866 2.01 -20.06 12.59
C ILE A 866 2.26 -18.56 12.76
N GLY A 867 1.22 -17.73 12.57
CA GLY A 867 1.27 -16.26 12.73
C GLY A 867 1.30 -15.48 11.40
N SER A 868 1.53 -14.15 11.47
CA SER A 868 1.37 -13.19 10.33
C SER A 868 2.20 -13.43 9.07
N LYS A 869 3.09 -14.43 9.08
CA LYS A 869 3.87 -14.86 7.91
C LYS A 869 3.44 -16.21 7.33
N GLY A 870 2.48 -16.91 7.95
CA GLY A 870 1.96 -18.18 7.46
C GLY A 870 1.14 -18.08 6.17
N PHE A 871 0.93 -19.22 5.51
CA PHE A 871 0.19 -19.37 4.26
C PHE A 871 -1.30 -19.01 4.42
N GLY A 872 -1.65 -17.72 4.47
CA GLY A 872 -3.04 -17.24 4.55
C GLY A 872 -3.27 -16.07 5.50
N SER A 873 -4.55 -15.87 5.91
CA SER A 873 -4.96 -14.79 6.82
C SER A 873 -4.26 -14.90 8.19
N SER A 874 -3.95 -13.77 8.85
CA SER A 874 -3.15 -13.77 10.10
C SER A 874 -3.84 -14.40 11.33
N ILE A 875 -5.00 -15.03 11.15
CA ILE A 875 -5.89 -15.55 12.21
C ILE A 875 -6.35 -16.99 11.94
N SER A 876 -5.87 -17.67 10.89
CA SER A 876 -6.25 -19.04 10.57
C SER A 876 -5.03 -19.83 10.06
N PHE A 877 -4.69 -20.94 10.72
CA PHE A 877 -3.70 -21.87 10.21
C PHE A 877 -4.31 -22.83 9.18
N GLU A 878 -3.63 -23.03 8.06
CA GLU A 878 -3.95 -24.08 7.08
C GLU A 878 -2.74 -25.01 6.92
N ASN A 879 -2.96 -26.32 6.88
CA ASN A 879 -1.89 -27.31 6.68
C ASN A 879 -1.33 -27.38 5.23
N SER A 880 -1.57 -26.35 4.43
CA SER A 880 -1.14 -26.22 3.04
C SER A 880 0.37 -26.36 2.89
N TYR A 881 1.17 -25.91 3.86
CA TYR A 881 2.62 -26.13 3.90
C TYR A 881 3.02 -27.60 3.72
N TYR A 882 2.44 -28.52 4.51
CA TYR A 882 2.77 -29.94 4.44
C TYR A 882 2.24 -30.58 3.15
N LYS A 883 1.14 -30.06 2.58
CA LYS A 883 0.63 -30.49 1.26
C LYS A 883 1.58 -30.10 0.13
N VAL A 884 2.09 -28.87 0.14
CA VAL A 884 3.01 -28.39 -0.90
C VAL A 884 4.38 -29.07 -0.80
N LEU A 885 4.86 -29.41 0.40
CA LEU A 885 6.09 -30.21 0.56
C LEU A 885 6.01 -31.58 -0.15
N LEU A 886 4.80 -32.15 -0.30
CA LEU A 886 4.57 -33.45 -0.95
C LEU A 886 4.47 -33.38 -2.49
N GLU A 887 4.33 -32.18 -3.06
CA GLU A 887 4.20 -31.97 -4.52
C GLU A 887 5.58 -31.92 -5.20
N LYS A 888 6.05 -33.07 -5.73
CA LYS A 888 7.28 -33.15 -6.55
C LYS A 888 6.95 -33.13 -8.05
N PRO A 889 7.65 -32.33 -8.90
CA PRO A 889 8.72 -31.39 -8.57
C PRO A 889 8.17 -30.05 -8.06
N TRP A 890 8.84 -29.45 -7.08
CA TRP A 890 8.47 -28.15 -6.53
C TRP A 890 8.71 -27.05 -7.59
N THR A 891 7.65 -26.57 -8.26
CA THR A 891 7.75 -25.57 -9.35
C THR A 891 7.68 -24.13 -8.81
N SER A 892 8.54 -23.26 -9.34
CA SER A 892 8.75 -21.87 -8.89
C SER A 892 7.75 -20.86 -9.45
N SER A 893 6.46 -21.19 -9.47
CA SER A 893 5.41 -20.32 -10.01
C SER A 893 4.27 -20.08 -9.01
N GLY A 894 4.43 -19.04 -8.19
CA GLY A 894 3.42 -18.53 -7.25
C GLY A 894 4.09 -17.78 -6.09
N GLY A 895 3.41 -16.78 -5.51
CA GLY A 895 3.91 -15.97 -4.38
C GLY A 895 4.25 -16.71 -3.09
N MET A 896 4.29 -18.06 -3.13
CA MET A 896 4.59 -18.99 -2.04
C MET A 896 6.07 -19.45 -2.02
N SER A 897 6.90 -19.03 -2.98
CA SER A 897 8.26 -19.59 -3.18
C SER A 897 9.29 -19.27 -2.09
N SER A 898 9.10 -18.25 -1.24
CA SER A 898 10.15 -17.83 -0.29
C SER A 898 10.21 -18.65 1.00
N MET A 899 9.13 -19.33 1.38
CA MET A 899 9.05 -20.10 2.65
C MET A 899 9.28 -21.60 2.48
N ILE A 900 8.85 -22.18 1.37
CA ILE A 900 8.95 -23.62 1.10
C ILE A 900 10.39 -24.03 0.74
N GLY A 901 11.25 -23.05 0.42
CA GLY A 901 12.56 -23.25 -0.20
C GLY A 901 13.76 -23.40 0.73
N LEU A 902 13.59 -23.62 2.05
CA LEU A 902 14.75 -23.92 2.89
C LEU A 902 15.27 -25.33 2.55
N PRO A 903 16.57 -25.51 2.26
CA PRO A 903 17.14 -26.83 1.93
C PRO A 903 16.87 -27.90 3.00
N SER A 904 16.70 -27.50 4.27
CA SER A 904 16.34 -28.39 5.38
C SER A 904 14.93 -28.99 5.27
N ASP A 905 13.95 -28.25 4.75
CA ASP A 905 12.56 -28.70 4.69
C ASP A 905 12.36 -29.69 3.53
N HIS A 906 13.02 -29.44 2.39
CA HIS A 906 13.12 -30.42 1.31
C HIS A 906 13.83 -31.71 1.74
N ALA A 907 14.85 -31.61 2.61
CA ALA A 907 15.57 -32.77 3.10
C ALA A 907 14.68 -33.70 3.95
N LEU A 908 13.70 -33.17 4.70
CA LEU A 908 12.77 -33.97 5.52
C LEU A 908 11.85 -34.86 4.67
N VAL A 909 11.53 -34.44 3.44
CA VAL A 909 10.67 -35.20 2.50
C VAL A 909 11.42 -36.42 1.93
N GLU A 910 12.75 -36.44 1.98
CA GLU A 910 13.60 -37.54 1.49
C GLU A 910 13.81 -38.67 2.52
N ASP A 911 13.35 -38.53 3.77
CA ASP A 911 13.46 -39.56 4.82
C ASP A 911 12.09 -40.20 5.10
N ASP A 912 12.00 -41.53 4.99
CA ASP A 912 10.74 -42.28 5.09
C ASP A 912 9.98 -42.06 6.40
N GLU A 913 10.70 -41.81 7.50
CA GLU A 913 10.11 -41.61 8.83
C GLU A 913 9.54 -40.19 8.97
N CYS A 914 10.28 -39.17 8.50
CA CYS A 914 9.81 -37.79 8.44
C CYS A 914 8.63 -37.63 7.47
N LEU A 915 8.73 -38.23 6.28
CA LEU A 915 7.70 -38.23 5.25
C LEU A 915 6.36 -38.80 5.78
N ARG A 916 6.42 -39.80 6.67
CA ARG A 916 5.22 -40.37 7.30
C ARG A 916 4.49 -39.37 8.19
N TRP A 917 5.21 -38.50 8.89
CA TRP A 917 4.63 -37.45 9.73
C TRP A 917 4.17 -36.24 8.91
N ILE A 918 4.93 -35.86 7.87
CA ILE A 918 4.52 -34.82 6.90
C ILE A 918 3.16 -35.16 6.28
N LYS A 919 2.96 -36.40 5.83
CA LYS A 919 1.65 -36.86 5.30
C LYS A 919 0.53 -36.76 6.33
N LYS A 920 0.80 -37.17 7.58
CA LYS A 920 -0.20 -37.09 8.66
C LYS A 920 -0.58 -35.64 9.00
N TYR A 921 0.36 -34.70 8.97
CA TYR A 921 0.08 -33.28 9.22
C TYR A 921 -0.60 -32.61 8.02
N ALA A 922 -0.28 -33.03 6.79
CA ALA A 922 -1.01 -32.64 5.58
C ALA A 922 -2.48 -33.13 5.59
N ASP A 923 -2.77 -34.22 6.29
CA ASP A 923 -4.13 -34.78 6.42
C ASP A 923 -4.88 -34.27 7.66
N SER A 924 -4.19 -33.81 8.71
CA SER A 924 -4.82 -33.41 9.99
C SER A 924 -4.11 -32.26 10.69
N GLU A 925 -4.74 -31.08 10.67
CA GLU A 925 -4.30 -29.87 11.38
C GLU A 925 -4.30 -30.03 12.89
N ASN A 926 -5.33 -30.69 13.44
CA ASN A 926 -5.44 -30.93 14.88
C ASN A 926 -4.27 -31.78 15.41
N LEU A 927 -3.83 -32.76 14.63
CA LEU A 927 -2.70 -33.62 15.01
C LEU A 927 -1.37 -32.83 14.98
N PHE A 928 -1.20 -31.93 14.01
CA PHE A 928 -0.06 -31.02 13.98
C PHE A 928 -0.02 -30.13 15.23
N PHE A 929 -1.14 -29.49 15.57
CA PHE A 929 -1.18 -28.57 16.71
C PHE A 929 -0.89 -29.24 18.05
N GLU A 930 -1.40 -30.44 18.27
CA GLU A 930 -1.15 -31.20 19.50
C GLU A 930 0.33 -31.58 19.63
N ASP A 931 0.92 -32.08 18.55
CA ASP A 931 2.34 -32.47 18.51
C ASP A 931 3.26 -31.25 18.60
N PHE A 932 2.89 -30.15 17.94
CA PHE A 932 3.60 -28.88 17.99
C PHE A 932 3.57 -28.31 19.40
N LYS A 933 2.41 -28.31 20.07
CA LYS A 933 2.28 -27.87 21.47
C LYS A 933 3.22 -28.67 22.37
N ASN A 934 3.21 -29.99 22.27
CA ASN A 934 4.05 -30.84 23.11
C ASN A 934 5.54 -30.60 22.84
N ALA A 935 5.93 -30.49 21.57
CA ALA A 935 7.29 -30.16 21.17
C ALA A 935 7.72 -28.76 21.62
N TYR A 936 6.83 -27.77 21.54
CA TYR A 936 7.07 -26.38 21.92
C TYR A 936 7.23 -26.23 23.43
N VAL A 937 6.35 -26.86 24.23
CA VAL A 937 6.48 -26.91 25.69
C VAL A 937 7.80 -27.57 26.09
N LYS A 938 8.16 -28.67 25.42
CA LYS A 938 9.44 -29.36 25.65
C LYS A 938 10.63 -28.49 25.23
N LEU A 939 10.53 -27.72 24.15
CA LEU A 939 11.54 -26.76 23.71
C LEU A 939 11.74 -25.64 24.73
N VAL A 940 10.65 -25.03 25.19
CA VAL A 940 10.69 -23.95 26.19
C VAL A 940 11.24 -24.46 27.53
N ASN A 941 10.90 -25.69 27.92
CA ASN A 941 11.33 -26.26 29.21
C ASN A 941 12.74 -26.89 29.18
N SER A 942 13.29 -27.22 28.01
CA SER A 942 14.60 -27.90 27.89
C SER A 942 15.80 -26.93 27.83
N GLY A 943 15.57 -25.62 27.77
CA GLY A 943 16.64 -24.61 27.80
C GLY A 943 17.49 -24.54 26.53
N VAL A 944 17.07 -25.19 25.43
CA VAL A 944 17.81 -25.23 24.16
C VAL A 944 17.58 -23.93 23.38
N GLY A 945 18.21 -22.84 23.82
CA GLY A 945 18.03 -21.49 23.27
C GLY A 945 18.38 -21.35 21.78
N GLY A 946 19.27 -22.20 21.25
CA GLY A 946 19.72 -22.10 19.86
C GLY A 946 18.63 -22.35 18.81
N ILE A 947 17.64 -23.21 19.08
CA ILE A 947 16.63 -23.61 18.09
C ILE A 947 15.54 -22.54 17.92
N ALA A 948 15.23 -21.78 18.99
CA ALA A 948 14.20 -20.74 18.96
C ALA A 948 14.53 -19.56 18.03
N TYR A 949 15.82 -19.27 17.79
CA TYR A 949 16.26 -18.12 16.99
C TYR A 949 16.01 -18.28 15.48
N LYS A 950 15.86 -19.49 14.95
CA LYS A 950 15.54 -19.70 13.52
C LYS A 950 14.08 -19.38 13.18
N PHE A 951 13.19 -19.34 14.18
CA PHE A 951 11.76 -19.06 14.01
C PHE A 951 11.42 -17.56 14.00
N ARG A 952 12.43 -16.69 14.05
CA ARG A 952 12.27 -15.23 14.01
C ARG A 952 12.24 -14.64 12.58
N SER A 953 12.59 -15.44 11.56
CA SER A 953 12.77 -14.98 10.17
C SER A 953 11.47 -14.74 9.42
#